data_AF-A0A970AR87-F1
#
_entry.id   AF-A0A970AR87-F1
#
_cell.length_a   1.000
_cell.length_b   1.000
_cell.length_c   1.000
_cell.angle_alpha   90.00
_cell.angle_beta   90.00
_cell.angle_gamma   90.00
#
_symmetry.space_group_name_H-M   'P 1'
#
loop_
_entity.id
_entity.type
_entity.pdbx_description
1 polymer ?
#
loop_
_entity_poly.entity_id
_entity_poly.type
_entity_poly.pdbx_seq_one_letter_code
_entity_poly.pdbx_strand_id
1 'polypeptide(L)'
;MQNELVRYSRAGDVFHYRWAARRCLRMIYPKSPLRYIIIEGSKERELAGEYVIDVAEYSESAESDSQEIAYFQLKHTTVRKEQPFNLSDLKDTIEGFAKRYFQHFCGDNKTPNSPKVTFSIVTNRPISESFKRNILTIGKGGPVNTRFQNTLEKYTNLKGKELIEFCASLKFADGEGDYSAQRHELHVEISQLLAGTVDDPQIEGITALVQDKALPNSNGLIVREDIFKRFGVTSERDLYPAPPEFEKLDNAIPRKQHQILLDYILNASTPIIIHAAGGVGKSIFARQIANSLPLGSLGIVYDCFGGGRYRNRSEPRHRHRDALVQIVNELAAHGLCDPLIAQSTALEDEILRKFLGRIRIAAECLRKANENAILVILIDAADNAEMAAKEFGQPCFVHELLREPLPDGCRLIALCRTERIHLLKPSSAILQLELETFSEEETLIHLRRHFPQATDTDGLEFHRLTNNGNPRVQANALSMGFGTITEVLDSLGPSGTTVEEQIKKQLDSAVANIKEKLSTDYQSCIDAICLGLATLPPFIPLSVLATAAEVDEATVKSFIADLGRPLWLSDTSVQFRDEPTETWFRQKFSATVEQIAFYVTRLKPLAYKYTYVAETLPSLLLQAEKYSELIDLALSDDFLPKDNPIDERNVRVYRLQFAFKAALKLERYVDAAKLALRAGEEVAGDKRQLELLTKNVDLIAPLQNEQRVQELAFRRMLHGSWDGSENVYSAALLSTVEDFKGEARGYLRAATNWLHLYFEER
;
A
#
# COMPACT_ATOMS: atom_id res chain seq x y z
N MET A 1 -13.28 37.90 -39.82
CA MET A 1 -13.15 36.56 -40.42
C MET A 1 -11.76 35.94 -40.25
N GLN A 2 -10.64 36.64 -40.51
CA GLN A 2 -9.28 36.05 -40.33
C GLN A 2 -8.98 35.59 -38.88
N ASN A 3 -9.37 36.36 -37.86
CA ASN A 3 -9.16 35.96 -36.45
C ASN A 3 -10.01 34.76 -36.02
N GLU A 4 -11.13 34.47 -36.70
CA GLU A 4 -11.98 33.33 -36.37
C GLU A 4 -11.35 32.00 -36.80
N LEU A 5 -10.65 31.97 -37.94
CA LEU A 5 -9.92 30.78 -38.38
C LEU A 5 -8.84 30.37 -37.37
N VAL A 6 -8.12 31.36 -36.82
CA VAL A 6 -7.13 31.12 -35.76
C VAL A 6 -7.81 30.57 -34.51
N ARG A 7 -8.94 31.15 -34.08
CA ARG A 7 -9.71 30.66 -32.93
C ARG A 7 -10.22 29.24 -33.11
N TYR A 8 -10.67 28.87 -34.32
CA TYR A 8 -11.11 27.50 -34.61
C TYR A 8 -9.96 26.49 -34.58
N SER A 9 -8.78 26.89 -35.08
CA SER A 9 -7.56 26.08 -34.95
C SER A 9 -7.21 25.86 -33.48
N ARG A 10 -7.19 26.92 -32.66
CA ARG A 10 -6.93 26.82 -31.21
C ARG A 10 -7.93 25.94 -30.47
N ALA A 11 -9.21 26.01 -30.85
CA ALA A 11 -10.22 25.11 -30.29
C ALA A 11 -9.95 23.65 -30.66
N GLY A 12 -9.39 23.40 -31.86
CA GLY A 12 -8.90 22.08 -32.27
C GLY A 12 -7.73 21.62 -31.40
N ASP A 13 -6.68 22.44 -31.26
CA ASP A 13 -5.52 22.12 -30.42
C ASP A 13 -5.96 21.73 -28.99
N VAL A 14 -6.84 22.52 -28.38
CA VAL A 14 -7.35 22.25 -27.02
C VAL A 14 -8.18 20.96 -26.95
N PHE A 15 -8.96 20.63 -28.00
CA PHE A 15 -9.65 19.34 -28.09
C PHE A 15 -8.63 18.19 -28.10
N HIS A 16 -7.55 18.32 -28.89
CA HIS A 16 -6.53 17.30 -29.02
C HIS A 16 -5.83 17.05 -27.68
N TYR A 17 -5.39 18.12 -27.01
CA TYR A 17 -4.66 18.01 -25.75
C TYR A 17 -5.49 17.40 -24.63
N ARG A 18 -6.76 17.81 -24.51
CA ARG A 18 -7.66 17.27 -23.47
C ARG A 18 -8.04 15.82 -23.72
N TRP A 19 -8.29 15.46 -24.98
CA TRP A 19 -8.56 14.06 -25.32
C TRP A 19 -7.35 13.18 -25.00
N ALA A 20 -6.16 13.58 -25.44
CA ALA A 20 -4.92 12.85 -25.15
C ALA A 20 -4.59 12.80 -23.65
N ALA A 21 -4.86 13.87 -22.88
CA ALA A 21 -4.67 13.89 -21.43
C ALA A 21 -5.50 12.79 -20.72
N ARG A 22 -6.75 12.58 -21.15
CA ARG A 22 -7.59 11.49 -20.65
C ARG A 22 -7.00 10.12 -20.98
N ARG A 23 -6.47 9.95 -22.20
CA ARG A 23 -5.78 8.70 -22.58
C ARG A 23 -4.58 8.44 -21.68
N CYS A 24 -3.84 9.47 -21.30
CA CYS A 24 -2.71 9.36 -20.40
C CYS A 24 -3.09 8.83 -19.00
N LEU A 25 -4.26 9.19 -18.47
CA LEU A 25 -4.73 8.71 -17.16
C LEU A 25 -4.84 7.18 -17.09
N ARG A 26 -5.05 6.51 -18.22
CA ARG A 26 -5.08 5.05 -18.29
C ARG A 26 -3.77 4.41 -17.82
N MET A 27 -2.64 5.12 -17.85
CA MET A 27 -1.36 4.61 -17.37
C MET A 27 -1.27 4.49 -15.85
N ILE A 28 -2.18 5.12 -15.09
CA ILE A 28 -2.24 5.03 -13.61
C ILE A 28 -2.72 3.65 -13.16
N TYR A 29 -3.62 3.03 -13.93
CA TYR A 29 -4.25 1.77 -13.58
C TYR A 29 -3.21 0.64 -13.53
N PRO A 30 -3.16 -0.18 -12.46
CA PRO A 30 -2.13 -1.22 -12.32
C PRO A 30 -2.16 -2.28 -13.43
N LYS A 31 -3.36 -2.65 -13.90
CA LYS A 31 -3.58 -3.62 -15.00
C LYS A 31 -3.57 -3.01 -16.40
N SER A 32 -3.22 -1.73 -16.53
CA SER A 32 -3.18 -1.10 -17.85
C SER A 32 -2.09 -1.74 -18.71
N PRO A 33 -2.42 -2.22 -19.93
CA PRO A 33 -1.40 -2.70 -20.86
C PRO A 33 -0.62 -1.54 -21.50
N LEU A 34 -1.12 -0.30 -21.35
CA LEU A 34 -0.53 0.90 -21.92
C LEU A 34 0.76 1.26 -21.18
N ARG A 35 1.87 1.31 -21.91
CA ARG A 35 3.21 1.60 -21.35
C ARG A 35 3.61 3.05 -21.52
N TYR A 36 3.37 3.59 -22.72
CA TYR A 36 3.68 4.97 -23.05
C TYR A 36 2.82 5.47 -24.22
N ILE A 37 2.74 6.78 -24.32
CA ILE A 37 2.06 7.51 -25.39
C ILE A 37 3.08 8.41 -26.09
N ILE A 38 2.96 8.58 -27.40
CA ILE A 38 3.70 9.58 -28.16
C ILE A 38 2.71 10.59 -28.74
N ILE A 39 2.95 11.86 -28.48
CA ILE A 39 2.15 13.00 -28.94
C ILE A 39 2.80 13.57 -30.21
N GLU A 40 1.98 13.90 -31.21
CA GLU A 40 2.39 14.45 -32.52
C GLU A 40 3.45 13.58 -33.24
N GLY A 41 3.24 12.27 -33.28
CA GLY A 41 4.11 11.35 -34.01
C GLY A 41 4.10 9.90 -33.52
N SER A 42 5.22 9.22 -33.75
CA SER A 42 5.40 7.79 -33.42
C SER A 42 6.83 7.49 -32.95
N LYS A 43 7.04 6.31 -32.35
CA LYS A 43 8.37 5.81 -31.98
C LYS A 43 9.19 5.50 -33.22
N GLU A 44 8.53 4.97 -34.25
CA GLU A 44 9.09 4.64 -35.55
C GLU A 44 9.21 5.90 -36.41
N ARG A 45 10.10 6.79 -35.98
CA ARG A 45 10.43 8.03 -36.68
C ARG A 45 10.88 7.72 -38.10
N GLU A 46 10.54 8.60 -39.04
CA GLU A 46 10.91 8.53 -40.48
C GLU A 46 10.08 7.55 -41.32
N LEU A 47 9.18 6.75 -40.71
CA LEU A 47 8.24 5.95 -41.48
C LEU A 47 7.18 6.82 -42.16
N ALA A 48 6.78 6.43 -43.38
CA ALA A 48 5.75 7.14 -44.12
C ALA A 48 4.41 7.19 -43.36
N GLY A 49 3.69 8.30 -43.52
CA GLY A 49 2.38 8.51 -42.87
C GLY A 49 2.45 9.01 -41.43
N GLU A 50 3.60 9.52 -40.95
CA GLU A 50 3.74 10.07 -39.60
C GLU A 50 2.90 11.33 -39.36
N TYR A 51 2.84 12.22 -40.37
CA TYR A 51 2.18 13.53 -40.29
C TYR A 51 0.66 13.49 -40.10
N VAL A 52 0.05 12.31 -40.07
CA VAL A 52 -1.39 12.13 -39.79
C VAL A 52 -1.64 11.47 -38.43
N ILE A 53 -0.59 11.31 -37.61
CA ILE A 53 -0.66 10.70 -36.29
C ILE A 53 -0.52 11.80 -35.25
N ASP A 54 -1.63 12.16 -34.62
CA ASP A 54 -1.64 13.15 -33.54
C ASP A 54 -1.32 12.48 -32.19
N VAL A 55 -1.68 11.20 -32.02
CA VAL A 55 -1.37 10.40 -30.82
C VAL A 55 -1.06 8.95 -31.22
N ALA A 56 -0.03 8.36 -30.62
CA ALA A 56 0.28 6.94 -30.72
C ALA A 56 0.34 6.28 -29.33
N GLU A 57 -0.46 5.25 -29.09
CA GLU A 57 -0.45 4.45 -27.87
C GLU A 57 0.33 3.15 -28.08
N TYR A 58 1.25 2.85 -27.16
CA TYR A 58 2.04 1.61 -27.19
C TYR A 58 1.69 0.74 -25.98
N SER A 59 1.13 -0.43 -26.26
CA SER A 59 0.69 -1.40 -25.26
C SER A 59 1.40 -2.74 -25.41
N GLU A 60 1.55 -3.46 -24.32
CA GLU A 60 2.07 -4.83 -24.31
C GLU A 60 0.93 -5.80 -23.99
N SER A 61 0.73 -6.80 -24.86
CA SER A 61 -0.25 -7.86 -24.62
C SER A 61 0.27 -8.82 -23.55
N ALA A 62 -0.52 -9.03 -22.49
CA ALA A 62 -0.21 -10.00 -21.44
C ALA A 62 -0.19 -11.47 -21.92
N GLU A 63 -0.79 -11.78 -23.07
CA GLU A 63 -1.00 -13.15 -23.55
C GLU A 63 -0.03 -13.58 -24.66
N SER A 64 0.58 -12.64 -25.37
CA SER A 64 1.31 -12.95 -26.62
C SER A 64 2.71 -12.34 -26.72
N ASP A 65 3.17 -11.58 -25.71
CA ASP A 65 4.41 -10.78 -25.75
C ASP A 65 4.51 -9.88 -27.01
N SER A 66 3.39 -9.69 -27.72
CA SER A 66 3.30 -8.91 -28.94
C SER A 66 2.91 -7.49 -28.60
N GLN A 67 3.62 -6.54 -29.20
CA GLN A 67 3.36 -5.13 -29.05
C GLN A 67 2.09 -4.75 -29.82
N GLU A 68 1.16 -4.07 -29.15
CA GLU A 68 0.00 -3.46 -29.80
C GLU A 68 0.22 -1.95 -29.92
N ILE A 69 0.04 -1.42 -31.13
CA ILE A 69 0.20 0.01 -31.43
C ILE A 69 -1.13 0.55 -31.92
N ALA A 70 -1.62 1.63 -31.31
CA ALA A 70 -2.81 2.33 -31.77
C ALA A 70 -2.47 3.77 -32.20
N TYR A 71 -2.68 4.07 -33.48
CA TYR A 71 -2.47 5.39 -34.06
C TYR A 71 -3.79 6.15 -34.16
N PHE A 72 -3.81 7.39 -33.69
CA PHE A 72 -5.00 8.24 -33.67
C PHE A 72 -4.78 9.52 -34.48
N GLN A 73 -5.74 9.84 -35.33
CA GLN A 73 -5.90 11.16 -35.92
C GLN A 73 -7.14 11.80 -35.30
N LEU A 74 -6.96 12.96 -34.70
CA LEU A 74 -8.00 13.78 -34.12
C LEU A 74 -8.44 14.83 -35.15
N LYS A 75 -9.75 15.06 -35.22
CA LYS A 75 -10.37 16.11 -36.05
C LYS A 75 -11.43 16.83 -35.23
N HIS A 76 -11.41 18.16 -35.24
CA HIS A 76 -12.37 18.96 -34.49
C HIS A 76 -13.00 20.06 -35.35
N THR A 77 -14.26 20.39 -35.10
CA THR A 77 -14.92 21.56 -35.68
C THR A 77 -15.84 22.26 -34.68
N THR A 78 -15.85 23.58 -34.69
CA THR A 78 -16.80 24.40 -33.92
C THR A 78 -18.05 24.76 -34.71
N VAL A 79 -18.00 24.67 -36.06
CA VAL A 79 -19.01 25.25 -36.96
C VAL A 79 -19.81 24.21 -37.75
N ARG A 80 -19.24 23.02 -38.00
CA ARG A 80 -19.87 21.96 -38.81
C ARG A 80 -20.21 20.73 -37.98
N LYS A 81 -20.66 20.93 -36.72
CA LYS A 81 -20.89 19.84 -35.75
C LYS A 81 -21.88 18.78 -36.26
N GLU A 82 -22.93 19.19 -36.97
CA GLU A 82 -23.96 18.27 -37.49
C GLU A 82 -23.72 17.77 -38.93
N GLN A 83 -22.62 18.18 -39.57
CA GLN A 83 -22.34 17.79 -40.96
C GLN A 83 -21.39 16.58 -41.00
N PRO A 84 -21.86 15.40 -41.45
CA PRO A 84 -21.04 14.20 -41.38
C PRO A 84 -19.82 14.25 -42.29
N PHE A 85 -18.67 13.76 -41.81
CA PHE A 85 -17.51 13.49 -42.65
C PHE A 85 -17.82 12.38 -43.68
N ASN A 86 -17.46 12.63 -44.93
CA ASN A 86 -17.42 11.62 -45.99
C ASN A 86 -15.98 11.19 -46.27
N LEU A 87 -15.80 10.11 -47.06
CA LEU A 87 -14.48 9.60 -47.44
C LEU A 87 -13.57 10.69 -48.05
N SER A 88 -14.13 11.59 -48.86
CA SER A 88 -13.36 12.69 -49.48
C SER A 88 -12.83 13.70 -48.46
N ASP A 89 -13.56 13.93 -47.37
CA ASP A 89 -13.19 14.90 -46.34
C ASP A 89 -12.05 14.37 -45.45
N LEU A 90 -11.87 13.05 -45.39
CA LEU A 90 -10.83 12.35 -44.63
C LEU A 90 -9.75 11.73 -45.53
N LYS A 91 -9.71 12.13 -46.81
CA LYS A 91 -8.80 11.59 -47.82
C LYS A 91 -7.36 11.52 -47.29
N ASP A 92 -6.80 12.65 -46.89
CA ASP A 92 -5.37 12.73 -46.52
C ASP A 92 -5.04 11.85 -45.31
N THR A 93 -5.95 11.74 -44.33
CA THR A 93 -5.82 10.83 -43.19
C THR A 93 -5.82 9.37 -43.64
N ILE A 94 -6.73 8.98 -44.54
CA ILE A 94 -6.78 7.61 -45.08
C ILE A 94 -5.52 7.28 -45.90
N GLU A 95 -5.04 8.20 -46.74
CA GLU A 95 -3.79 8.04 -47.49
C GLU A 95 -2.59 7.89 -46.54
N GLY A 96 -2.52 8.71 -45.49
CA GLY A 96 -1.46 8.66 -44.49
C GLY A 96 -1.45 7.36 -43.69
N PHE A 97 -2.61 6.93 -43.17
CA PHE A 97 -2.74 5.66 -42.46
C PHE A 97 -2.42 4.45 -43.35
N ALA A 98 -2.83 4.46 -44.62
CA ALA A 98 -2.48 3.39 -45.55
C ALA A 98 -0.98 3.30 -45.83
N LYS A 99 -0.30 4.46 -45.98
CA LYS A 99 1.17 4.51 -46.09
C LYS A 99 1.85 3.95 -44.84
N ARG A 100 1.34 4.29 -43.65
CA ARG A 100 1.85 3.75 -42.38
C ARG A 100 1.61 2.25 -42.26
N TYR A 101 0.43 1.77 -42.63
CA TYR A 101 0.11 0.34 -42.69
C TYR A 101 1.08 -0.42 -43.60
N PHE A 102 1.33 0.11 -44.80
CA PHE A 102 2.25 -0.50 -45.76
C PHE A 102 3.67 -0.67 -45.18
N GLN A 103 4.17 0.30 -44.42
CA GLN A 103 5.50 0.21 -43.78
C GLN A 103 5.59 -0.89 -42.72
N HIS A 104 4.50 -1.19 -42.02
CA HIS A 104 4.47 -2.23 -40.99
C HIS A 104 4.27 -3.64 -41.56
N PHE A 105 3.51 -3.79 -42.65
CA PHE A 105 3.00 -5.12 -43.07
C PHE A 105 3.32 -5.51 -44.52
N CYS A 106 3.83 -4.61 -45.36
CA CYS A 106 4.07 -4.86 -46.78
C CYS A 106 5.56 -4.69 -47.14
N GLY A 107 6.04 -5.45 -48.14
CA GLY A 107 7.43 -5.43 -48.61
C GLY A 107 8.40 -6.29 -47.78
N ASP A 108 9.71 -6.01 -47.91
CA ASP A 108 10.82 -6.72 -47.23
C ASP A 108 10.88 -6.47 -45.70
N ASN A 109 10.02 -5.58 -45.19
CA ASN A 109 9.95 -5.19 -43.77
C ASN A 109 9.10 -6.14 -42.90
N LYS A 110 8.66 -7.30 -43.43
CA LYS A 110 7.93 -8.31 -42.65
C LYS A 110 8.84 -8.98 -41.62
N THR A 111 8.87 -8.43 -40.41
CA THR A 111 9.48 -9.12 -39.27
C THR A 111 8.56 -10.26 -38.78
N PRO A 112 9.10 -11.41 -38.34
CA PRO A 112 8.32 -12.54 -37.83
C PRO A 112 7.40 -12.20 -36.63
N ASN A 113 7.65 -11.08 -35.94
CA ASN A 113 6.86 -10.53 -34.84
C ASN A 113 6.35 -9.11 -35.15
N SER A 114 5.70 -8.89 -36.28
CA SER A 114 5.11 -7.58 -36.60
C SER A 114 4.05 -7.19 -35.56
N PRO A 115 4.09 -5.96 -35.03
CA PRO A 115 3.14 -5.51 -34.00
C PRO A 115 1.72 -5.49 -34.54
N LYS A 116 0.73 -5.66 -33.66
CA LYS A 116 -0.67 -5.49 -34.05
C LYS A 116 -1.01 -4.01 -34.06
N VAL A 117 -1.32 -3.46 -35.23
CA VAL A 117 -1.57 -2.03 -35.42
C VAL A 117 -3.06 -1.76 -35.61
N THR A 118 -3.57 -0.73 -34.94
CA THR A 118 -4.93 -0.19 -35.13
C THR A 118 -4.84 1.29 -35.49
N PHE A 119 -5.67 1.75 -36.43
CA PHE A 119 -5.78 3.15 -36.82
C PHE A 119 -7.15 3.69 -36.41
N SER A 120 -7.22 4.87 -35.82
CA SER A 120 -8.47 5.46 -35.35
C SER A 120 -8.61 6.91 -35.77
N ILE A 121 -9.78 7.29 -36.30
CA ILE A 121 -10.14 8.69 -36.52
C ILE A 121 -11.11 9.11 -35.43
N VAL A 122 -10.73 10.12 -34.65
CA VAL A 122 -11.44 10.63 -33.49
C VAL A 122 -11.97 12.01 -33.81
N THR A 123 -13.26 12.26 -33.60
CA THR A 123 -13.83 13.58 -33.91
C THR A 123 -15.09 13.92 -33.13
N ASN A 124 -15.31 15.22 -32.92
CA ASN A 124 -16.52 15.73 -32.29
C ASN A 124 -17.75 15.81 -33.20
N ARG A 125 -17.61 15.50 -34.51
CA ARG A 125 -18.72 15.52 -35.48
C ARG A 125 -18.96 14.13 -36.07
N PRO A 126 -20.19 13.81 -36.51
CA PRO A 126 -20.50 12.49 -37.08
C PRO A 126 -19.66 12.13 -38.31
N ILE A 127 -19.51 10.83 -38.55
CA ILE A 127 -19.00 10.27 -39.81
C ILE A 127 -20.15 9.57 -40.51
N SER A 128 -20.26 9.75 -41.84
CA SER A 128 -21.36 9.17 -42.64
C SER A 128 -21.51 7.67 -42.39
N GLU A 129 -22.73 7.22 -42.03
CA GLU A 129 -23.03 5.80 -41.80
C GLU A 129 -22.72 4.93 -43.01
N SER A 130 -22.95 5.46 -44.22
CA SER A 130 -22.59 4.77 -45.46
C SER A 130 -21.08 4.53 -45.57
N PHE A 131 -20.27 5.47 -45.09
CA PHE A 131 -18.81 5.35 -45.08
C PHE A 131 -18.35 4.31 -44.05
N LYS A 132 -18.82 4.41 -42.80
CA LYS A 132 -18.51 3.46 -41.72
C LYS A 132 -18.88 2.02 -42.12
N ARG A 133 -20.09 1.83 -42.66
CA ARG A 133 -20.58 0.51 -43.10
C ARG A 133 -19.73 -0.05 -44.23
N ASN A 134 -19.35 0.76 -45.22
CA ASN A 134 -18.54 0.25 -46.33
C ASN A 134 -17.15 -0.20 -45.89
N ILE A 135 -16.48 0.54 -44.99
CA ILE A 135 -15.19 0.12 -44.42
C ILE A 135 -15.33 -1.18 -43.64
N LEU A 136 -16.35 -1.30 -42.79
CA LEU A 136 -16.62 -2.54 -42.04
C LEU A 136 -16.88 -3.73 -42.96
N THR A 137 -17.65 -3.54 -44.04
CA THR A 137 -17.93 -4.59 -45.03
C THR A 137 -16.66 -5.05 -45.73
N ILE A 138 -15.80 -4.13 -46.18
CA ILE A 138 -14.50 -4.48 -46.78
C ILE A 138 -13.62 -5.21 -45.77
N GLY A 139 -13.54 -4.74 -44.51
CA GLY A 139 -12.74 -5.38 -43.46
C GLY A 139 -13.18 -6.81 -43.13
N LYS A 140 -14.43 -7.17 -43.42
CA LYS A 140 -14.97 -8.54 -43.31
C LYS A 140 -14.82 -9.37 -44.60
N GLY A 141 -14.24 -8.81 -45.66
CA GLY A 141 -14.12 -9.44 -46.97
C GLY A 141 -15.40 -9.41 -47.81
N GLY A 142 -16.39 -8.58 -47.45
CA GLY A 142 -17.65 -8.44 -48.18
C GLY A 142 -17.58 -7.44 -49.35
N PRO A 143 -18.51 -7.54 -50.33
CA PRO A 143 -18.54 -6.64 -51.47
C PRO A 143 -19.15 -5.27 -51.12
N VAL A 144 -18.65 -4.21 -51.74
CA VAL A 144 -19.20 -2.85 -51.66
C VAL A 144 -19.40 -2.26 -53.06
N ASN A 145 -20.01 -1.07 -53.13
CA ASN A 145 -20.18 -0.36 -54.40
C ASN A 145 -18.81 -0.14 -55.10
N THR A 146 -18.74 -0.48 -56.39
CA THR A 146 -17.51 -0.40 -57.21
C THR A 146 -16.85 0.97 -57.19
N ARG A 147 -17.64 2.06 -57.19
CA ARG A 147 -17.11 3.43 -57.13
C ARG A 147 -16.43 3.70 -55.80
N PHE A 148 -17.01 3.24 -54.69
CA PHE A 148 -16.41 3.39 -53.36
C PHE A 148 -15.12 2.59 -53.26
N GLN A 149 -15.14 1.32 -53.68
CA GLN A 149 -13.94 0.47 -53.68
C GLN A 149 -12.82 1.07 -54.52
N ASN A 150 -13.09 1.47 -55.77
CA ASN A 150 -12.08 2.08 -56.64
C ASN A 150 -11.50 3.38 -56.05
N THR A 151 -12.32 4.17 -55.35
CA THR A 151 -11.85 5.40 -54.70
C THR A 151 -10.95 5.07 -53.52
N LEU A 152 -11.31 4.09 -52.69
CA LEU A 152 -10.52 3.67 -51.55
C LEU A 152 -9.20 3.00 -51.97
N GLU A 153 -9.22 2.14 -52.98
CA GLU A 153 -8.01 1.55 -53.58
C GLU A 153 -7.08 2.65 -54.11
N LYS A 154 -7.63 3.70 -54.72
CA LYS A 154 -6.84 4.85 -55.20
C LYS A 154 -6.21 5.66 -54.07
N TYR A 155 -6.92 5.87 -52.95
CA TYR A 155 -6.39 6.62 -51.81
C TYR A 155 -5.33 5.79 -51.06
N THR A 156 -5.61 4.52 -50.82
CA THR A 156 -4.75 3.65 -50.02
C THR A 156 -3.57 3.07 -50.79
N ASN A 157 -3.69 2.95 -52.13
CA ASN A 157 -2.83 2.12 -52.97
C ASN A 157 -2.77 0.63 -52.55
N LEU A 158 -3.72 0.17 -51.73
CA LEU A 158 -3.84 -1.22 -51.28
C LEU A 158 -4.94 -1.94 -52.07
N LYS A 159 -4.75 -3.24 -52.31
CA LYS A 159 -5.73 -4.09 -53.02
C LYS A 159 -5.87 -5.47 -52.37
N GLY A 160 -6.99 -6.13 -52.65
CA GLY A 160 -7.21 -7.51 -52.22
C GLY A 160 -7.06 -7.69 -50.71
N LYS A 161 -6.22 -8.64 -50.30
CA LYS A 161 -6.03 -9.00 -48.89
C LYS A 161 -5.51 -7.84 -48.03
N GLU A 162 -4.58 -7.04 -48.55
CA GLU A 162 -3.98 -5.92 -47.82
C GLU A 162 -5.03 -4.83 -47.51
N LEU A 163 -5.93 -4.57 -48.46
CA LEU A 163 -7.02 -3.61 -48.26
C LEU A 163 -8.03 -4.11 -47.22
N ILE A 164 -8.33 -5.41 -47.22
CA ILE A 164 -9.22 -6.05 -46.23
C ILE A 164 -8.62 -5.91 -44.83
N GLU A 165 -7.34 -6.30 -44.67
CA GLU A 165 -6.63 -6.23 -43.39
C GLU A 165 -6.49 -4.78 -42.89
N PHE A 166 -6.16 -3.82 -43.78
CA PHE A 166 -6.15 -2.39 -43.43
C PHE A 166 -7.53 -1.90 -42.96
N CYS A 167 -8.60 -2.20 -43.70
CA CYS A 167 -9.95 -1.80 -43.31
C CYS A 167 -10.40 -2.45 -42.00
N ALA A 168 -9.96 -3.68 -41.71
CA ALA A 168 -10.21 -4.34 -40.43
C ALA A 168 -9.48 -3.68 -39.25
N SER A 169 -8.34 -3.03 -39.53
CA SER A 169 -7.57 -2.27 -38.53
C SER A 169 -8.04 -0.82 -38.32
N LEU A 170 -8.94 -0.30 -39.18
CA LEU A 170 -9.42 1.08 -39.13
C LEU A 170 -10.69 1.21 -38.28
N LYS A 171 -10.67 2.13 -37.32
CA LYS A 171 -11.78 2.45 -36.40
C LYS A 171 -12.18 3.91 -36.50
N PHE A 172 -13.44 4.18 -36.19
CA PHE A 172 -14.03 5.52 -36.18
C PHE A 172 -14.61 5.78 -34.79
N ALA A 173 -14.22 6.88 -34.17
CA ALA A 173 -14.78 7.40 -32.91
C ALA A 173 -15.37 8.78 -33.21
N ASP A 174 -16.63 8.80 -33.65
CA ASP A 174 -17.37 10.01 -33.95
C ASP A 174 -18.33 10.40 -32.81
N GLY A 175 -18.41 11.69 -32.49
CA GLY A 175 -19.30 12.20 -31.45
C GLY A 175 -18.67 12.32 -30.06
N GLU A 176 -17.34 12.43 -29.97
CA GLU A 176 -16.57 12.57 -28.71
C GLU A 176 -16.81 13.90 -27.96
N GLY A 177 -17.84 14.69 -28.32
CA GLY A 177 -18.05 16.02 -27.76
C GLY A 177 -16.96 17.01 -28.15
N ASP A 178 -17.12 18.30 -27.81
CA ASP A 178 -16.11 19.31 -28.11
C ASP A 178 -15.07 19.47 -26.99
N TYR A 179 -14.14 20.40 -27.14
CA TYR A 179 -13.09 20.66 -26.16
C TYR A 179 -13.63 20.98 -24.74
N SER A 180 -14.87 21.46 -24.59
CA SER A 180 -15.48 21.71 -23.27
C SER A 180 -16.00 20.41 -22.65
N ALA A 181 -16.62 19.54 -23.45
CA ALA A 181 -17.00 18.20 -23.01
C ALA A 181 -15.78 17.40 -22.55
N GLN A 182 -14.68 17.44 -23.32
CA GLN A 182 -13.42 16.79 -22.97
C GLN A 182 -12.83 17.28 -21.64
N ARG A 183 -12.96 18.58 -21.33
CA ARG A 183 -12.54 19.13 -20.02
C ARG A 183 -13.38 18.57 -18.88
N HIS A 184 -14.70 18.50 -19.07
CA HIS A 184 -15.60 17.97 -18.06
C HIS A 184 -15.34 16.48 -17.80
N GLU A 185 -15.16 15.68 -18.85
CA GLU A 185 -14.84 14.26 -18.73
C GLU A 185 -13.48 14.05 -18.04
N LEU A 186 -12.45 14.82 -18.40
CA LEU A 186 -11.16 14.79 -17.72
C LEU A 186 -11.28 15.12 -16.22
N HIS A 187 -12.08 16.13 -15.87
CA HIS A 187 -12.35 16.47 -14.46
C HIS A 187 -13.00 15.29 -13.72
N VAL A 188 -14.00 14.64 -14.32
CA VAL A 188 -14.70 13.50 -13.72
C VAL A 188 -13.73 12.32 -13.51
N GLU A 189 -12.91 11.98 -14.50
CA GLU A 189 -11.92 10.90 -14.41
C GLU A 189 -10.88 11.17 -13.32
N ILE A 190 -10.33 12.39 -13.24
CA ILE A 190 -9.41 12.80 -12.17
C ILE A 190 -10.10 12.73 -10.79
N SER A 191 -11.35 13.20 -10.71
CA SER A 191 -12.14 13.16 -9.48
C SER A 191 -12.38 11.75 -8.99
N GLN A 192 -12.45 10.76 -9.88
CA GLN A 192 -12.58 9.37 -9.48
C GLN A 192 -11.29 8.88 -8.80
N LEU A 193 -10.12 9.26 -9.29
CA LEU A 193 -8.84 8.76 -8.78
C LEU A 193 -8.46 9.32 -7.41
N LEU A 194 -8.99 10.48 -7.01
CA LEU A 194 -8.53 11.22 -5.83
C LEU A 194 -9.51 11.13 -4.64
N ALA A 195 -8.95 11.02 -3.44
CA ALA A 195 -9.60 11.48 -2.21
C ALA A 195 -9.10 12.92 -1.93
N GLY A 196 -10.02 13.88 -1.89
CA GLY A 196 -9.73 15.33 -1.82
C GLY A 196 -10.54 16.15 -2.83
N THR A 197 -10.43 17.48 -2.74
CA THR A 197 -10.92 18.38 -3.79
C THR A 197 -10.09 18.20 -5.06
N VAL A 198 -10.75 18.07 -6.21
CA VAL A 198 -10.07 18.23 -7.50
C VAL A 198 -9.97 19.71 -7.77
N ASP A 199 -8.76 20.24 -7.61
CA ASP A 199 -8.49 21.61 -7.98
C ASP A 199 -8.16 21.68 -9.47
N ASP A 200 -8.60 22.75 -10.15
CA ASP A 200 -8.28 23.03 -11.57
C ASP A 200 -6.79 22.85 -11.96
N PRO A 201 -5.78 23.11 -11.10
CA PRO A 201 -4.37 22.90 -11.42
C PRO A 201 -4.00 21.48 -11.84
N GLN A 202 -4.71 20.44 -11.40
CA GLN A 202 -4.40 19.06 -11.80
C GLN A 202 -4.84 18.76 -13.23
N ILE A 203 -6.03 19.25 -13.60
CA ILE A 203 -6.56 19.15 -14.96
C ILE A 203 -5.66 19.91 -15.93
N GLU A 204 -5.31 21.15 -15.57
CA GLU A 204 -4.42 21.98 -16.38
C GLU A 204 -3.00 21.40 -16.40
N GLY A 205 -2.53 20.78 -15.32
CA GLY A 205 -1.20 20.16 -15.24
C GLY A 205 -1.00 19.00 -16.22
N ILE A 206 -1.99 18.12 -16.38
CA ILE A 206 -1.91 17.01 -17.36
C ILE A 206 -2.13 17.53 -18.79
N THR A 207 -3.04 18.50 -18.96
CA THR A 207 -3.26 19.11 -20.28
C THR A 207 -2.00 19.85 -20.76
N ALA A 208 -1.32 20.57 -19.87
CA ALA A 208 -0.07 21.25 -20.14
C ALA A 208 1.05 20.26 -20.49
N LEU A 209 1.16 19.13 -19.78
CA LEU A 209 2.12 18.06 -20.14
C LEU A 209 1.95 17.62 -21.59
N VAL A 210 0.71 17.35 -22.03
CA VAL A 210 0.45 16.96 -23.42
C VAL A 210 0.79 18.09 -24.38
N GLN A 211 0.42 19.33 -24.04
CA GLN A 211 0.72 20.49 -24.86
C GLN A 211 2.24 20.68 -25.03
N ASP A 212 3.02 20.57 -23.96
CA ASP A 212 4.48 20.69 -23.99
C ASP A 212 5.11 19.57 -24.82
N LYS A 213 4.55 18.36 -24.76
CA LYS A 213 4.99 17.22 -25.58
C LYS A 213 4.63 17.36 -27.07
N ALA A 214 3.65 18.20 -27.41
CA ALA A 214 3.31 18.55 -28.79
C ALA A 214 4.20 19.67 -29.38
N LEU A 215 5.03 20.35 -28.57
CA LEU A 215 5.87 21.46 -29.05
C LEU A 215 7.14 20.96 -29.76
N PRO A 216 7.73 21.78 -30.65
CA PRO A 216 9.02 21.48 -31.28
C PRO A 216 10.12 21.22 -30.25
N ASN A 217 11.06 20.32 -30.58
CA ASN A 217 12.16 19.82 -29.72
C ASN A 217 11.76 18.87 -28.60
N SER A 218 10.47 18.52 -28.48
CA SER A 218 10.04 17.39 -27.67
C SER A 218 10.23 16.06 -28.40
N ASN A 219 10.41 14.97 -27.65
CA ASN A 219 10.35 13.61 -28.19
C ASN A 219 8.91 13.06 -28.29
N GLY A 220 7.92 13.82 -27.82
CA GLY A 220 6.50 13.46 -27.77
C GLY A 220 6.15 12.40 -26.71
N LEU A 221 7.15 11.80 -26.05
CA LEU A 221 6.98 10.63 -25.18
C LEU A 221 6.38 11.01 -23.82
N ILE A 222 5.32 10.32 -23.43
CA ILE A 222 4.72 10.37 -22.09
C ILE A 222 4.71 8.96 -21.52
N VAL A 223 5.29 8.79 -20.33
CA VAL A 223 5.28 7.53 -19.56
C VAL A 223 4.42 7.63 -18.31
N ARG A 224 4.25 6.53 -17.60
CA ARG A 224 3.43 6.44 -16.38
C ARG A 224 3.89 7.40 -15.29
N GLU A 225 5.20 7.56 -15.11
CA GLU A 225 5.81 8.43 -14.11
C GLU A 225 5.50 9.91 -14.37
N ASP A 226 5.43 10.36 -15.63
CA ASP A 226 5.02 11.74 -15.97
C ASP A 226 3.62 12.06 -15.45
N ILE A 227 2.74 11.05 -15.45
CA ILE A 227 1.36 11.19 -14.99
C ILE A 227 1.32 11.19 -13.47
N PHE A 228 1.98 10.23 -12.82
CA PHE A 228 2.04 10.18 -11.36
C PHE A 228 2.62 11.47 -10.74
N LYS A 229 3.59 12.10 -11.40
CA LYS A 229 4.11 13.42 -11.04
C LYS A 229 3.02 14.46 -10.83
N ARG A 230 2.01 14.47 -11.72
CA ARG A 230 0.90 15.44 -11.66
C ARG A 230 -0.09 15.16 -10.52
N PHE A 231 -0.04 13.96 -9.96
CA PHE A 231 -0.79 13.57 -8.76
C PHE A 231 0.03 13.65 -7.47
N GLY A 232 1.30 14.09 -7.54
CA GLY A 232 2.20 14.08 -6.39
C GLY A 232 2.56 12.66 -5.92
N VAL A 233 2.33 11.66 -6.77
CA VAL A 233 2.73 10.27 -6.53
C VAL A 233 4.12 10.11 -7.11
N THR A 234 5.05 9.69 -6.29
CA THR A 234 6.43 9.52 -6.74
C THR A 234 7.02 8.19 -6.31
N SER A 235 6.33 7.43 -5.46
CA SER A 235 6.67 6.05 -5.10
C SER A 235 5.45 5.13 -5.11
N GLU A 236 5.73 3.83 -5.11
CA GLU A 236 4.70 2.81 -4.95
C GLU A 236 4.06 2.84 -3.55
N ARG A 237 4.76 3.28 -2.51
CA ARG A 237 4.23 3.43 -1.14
C ARG A 237 3.14 4.49 -1.03
N ASP A 238 3.08 5.46 -1.95
CA ASP A 238 1.97 6.42 -2.00
C ASP A 238 0.66 5.75 -2.47
N LEU A 239 0.76 4.62 -3.18
CA LEU A 239 -0.37 3.79 -3.62
C LEU A 239 -0.61 2.60 -2.66
N TYR A 240 0.45 2.01 -2.12
CA TYR A 240 0.39 0.87 -1.22
C TYR A 240 1.13 1.20 0.09
N PRO A 241 0.50 1.99 0.97
CA PRO A 241 1.16 2.53 2.17
C PRO A 241 1.52 1.44 3.20
N ALA A 242 0.72 0.38 3.30
CA ALA A 242 0.82 -0.65 4.33
C ALA A 242 0.71 -2.07 3.74
N PRO A 243 1.65 -2.50 2.90
CA PRO A 243 1.65 -3.85 2.33
C PRO A 243 1.72 -4.92 3.44
N PRO A 244 1.12 -6.10 3.22
CA PRO A 244 1.08 -7.16 4.22
C PRO A 244 2.45 -7.82 4.44
N GLU A 245 2.76 -8.20 5.68
CA GLU A 245 4.00 -8.93 6.05
C GLU A 245 3.69 -10.33 6.58
N PHE A 246 2.97 -11.12 5.79
CA PHE A 246 2.61 -12.48 6.18
C PHE A 246 3.74 -13.49 5.92
N GLU A 247 3.93 -14.43 6.87
CA GLU A 247 4.75 -15.63 6.64
C GLU A 247 4.17 -16.50 5.50
N LYS A 248 5.01 -17.29 4.84
CA LYS A 248 4.55 -18.23 3.80
C LYS A 248 3.65 -19.31 4.42
N LEU A 249 2.50 -19.55 3.78
CA LEU A 249 1.56 -20.61 4.18
C LEU A 249 1.96 -21.91 3.51
N ASP A 250 2.85 -22.68 4.14
CA ASP A 250 3.15 -24.03 3.68
C ASP A 250 2.21 -25.01 4.38
N ASN A 251 1.39 -25.73 3.59
CA ASN A 251 0.57 -26.85 4.05
C ASN A 251 -0.38 -26.55 5.23
N ALA A 252 -1.20 -25.51 5.18
CA ALA A 252 -2.16 -25.23 6.26
C ALA A 252 -3.13 -26.41 6.53
N ILE A 253 -3.49 -26.67 7.78
CA ILE A 253 -4.46 -27.71 8.15
C ILE A 253 -5.87 -27.17 7.88
N PRO A 254 -6.72 -27.88 7.11
CA PRO A 254 -8.12 -27.50 6.91
C PRO A 254 -8.86 -27.48 8.25
N ARG A 255 -9.58 -26.40 8.54
CA ARG A 255 -10.30 -26.29 9.82
C ARG A 255 -11.63 -27.06 9.79
N LYS A 256 -11.97 -27.80 10.84
CA LYS A 256 -13.31 -28.42 10.98
C LYS A 256 -14.43 -27.37 10.95
N GLN A 257 -14.18 -26.23 11.60
CA GLN A 257 -15.10 -25.08 11.61
C GLN A 257 -15.08 -24.27 10.31
N HIS A 258 -14.19 -24.58 9.35
CA HIS A 258 -13.97 -23.74 8.17
C HIS A 258 -15.26 -23.49 7.39
N GLN A 259 -16.00 -24.55 7.04
CA GLN A 259 -17.21 -24.44 6.23
C GLN A 259 -18.31 -23.69 6.99
N ILE A 260 -18.49 -23.96 8.28
CA ILE A 260 -19.53 -23.32 9.10
C ILE A 260 -19.26 -21.82 9.22
N LEU A 261 -18.03 -21.41 9.51
CA LEU A 261 -17.66 -19.99 9.59
C LEU A 261 -17.73 -19.30 8.23
N LEU A 262 -17.35 -19.99 7.15
CA LEU A 262 -17.55 -19.50 5.80
C LEU A 262 -19.03 -19.25 5.53
N ASP A 263 -19.92 -20.20 5.84
CA ASP A 263 -21.36 -20.04 5.64
C ASP A 263 -21.93 -18.85 6.43
N TYR A 264 -21.50 -18.62 7.67
CA TYR A 264 -21.86 -17.40 8.41
C TYR A 264 -21.40 -16.13 7.69
N ILE A 265 -20.16 -16.11 7.19
CA ILE A 265 -19.62 -14.98 6.43
C ILE A 265 -20.44 -14.73 5.16
N LEU A 266 -20.75 -15.76 4.39
CA LEU A 266 -21.50 -15.63 3.13
C LEU A 266 -22.92 -15.08 3.38
N ASN A 267 -23.58 -15.53 4.45
CA ASN A 267 -24.96 -15.19 4.76
C ASN A 267 -25.14 -13.89 5.57
N ALA A 268 -24.07 -13.30 6.09
CA ALA A 268 -24.17 -12.10 6.92
C ALA A 268 -24.59 -10.85 6.13
N SER A 269 -25.43 -10.02 6.75
CA SER A 269 -25.83 -8.69 6.25
C SER A 269 -25.13 -7.55 6.98
N THR A 270 -24.46 -7.83 8.09
CA THR A 270 -23.71 -6.88 8.90
C THR A 270 -22.25 -7.34 9.04
N PRO A 271 -21.32 -6.46 9.41
CA PRO A 271 -19.96 -6.86 9.77
C PRO A 271 -19.94 -7.96 10.84
N ILE A 272 -18.93 -8.82 10.79
CA ILE A 272 -18.69 -9.89 11.75
C ILE A 272 -17.37 -9.64 12.47
N ILE A 273 -17.32 -9.95 13.76
CA ILE A 273 -16.08 -10.11 14.50
C ILE A 273 -15.83 -11.59 14.70
N ILE A 274 -14.69 -12.08 14.21
CA ILE A 274 -14.19 -13.41 14.54
C ILE A 274 -13.12 -13.25 15.62
N HIS A 275 -13.34 -13.86 16.77
CA HIS A 275 -12.43 -13.74 17.90
C HIS A 275 -11.89 -15.10 18.31
N ALA A 276 -10.66 -15.10 18.81
CA ALA A 276 -10.03 -16.27 19.41
C ALA A 276 -8.90 -15.85 20.32
N ALA A 277 -8.50 -16.72 21.26
CA ALA A 277 -7.26 -16.58 22.01
C ALA A 277 -6.03 -16.49 21.09
N GLY A 278 -4.87 -16.18 21.66
CA GLY A 278 -3.60 -16.19 20.95
C GLY A 278 -3.25 -17.59 20.44
N GLY A 279 -2.57 -17.65 19.29
CA GLY A 279 -2.08 -18.92 18.74
C GLY A 279 -3.11 -19.82 18.05
N VAL A 280 -4.40 -19.49 18.13
CA VAL A 280 -5.49 -20.26 17.51
C VAL A 280 -5.46 -20.26 15.97
N GLY A 281 -4.70 -19.34 15.36
CA GLY A 281 -4.47 -19.30 13.92
C GLY A 281 -5.37 -18.34 13.14
N LYS A 282 -5.80 -17.22 13.74
CA LYS A 282 -6.64 -16.17 13.11
C LYS A 282 -6.10 -15.71 11.74
N SER A 283 -4.83 -15.35 11.65
CA SER A 283 -4.20 -14.90 10.40
C SER A 283 -4.18 -15.99 9.32
N ILE A 284 -3.95 -17.26 9.72
CA ILE A 284 -4.01 -18.41 8.81
C ILE A 284 -5.44 -18.61 8.33
N PHE A 285 -6.41 -18.56 9.24
CA PHE A 285 -7.83 -18.71 8.94
C PHE A 285 -8.31 -17.60 7.99
N ALA A 286 -7.95 -16.34 8.21
CA ALA A 286 -8.32 -15.23 7.35
C ALA A 286 -7.86 -15.46 5.89
N ARG A 287 -6.63 -15.93 5.72
CA ARG A 287 -6.06 -16.26 4.40
C ARG A 287 -6.70 -17.51 3.78
N GLN A 288 -7.03 -18.52 4.58
CA GLN A 288 -7.78 -19.68 4.10
C GLN A 288 -9.16 -19.26 3.60
N ILE A 289 -9.90 -18.44 4.36
CA ILE A 289 -11.21 -17.94 3.94
C ILE A 289 -11.12 -17.17 2.63
N ALA A 290 -10.15 -16.26 2.50
CA ALA A 290 -9.95 -15.50 1.26
C ALA A 290 -9.74 -16.42 0.03
N ASN A 291 -9.13 -17.59 0.23
CA ASN A 291 -8.88 -18.57 -0.83
C ASN A 291 -10.02 -19.58 -1.06
N SER A 292 -10.94 -19.72 -0.10
CA SER A 292 -12.06 -20.69 -0.16
C SER A 292 -13.38 -20.08 -0.60
N LEU A 293 -13.37 -18.81 -1.04
CA LEU A 293 -14.59 -18.14 -1.46
C LEU A 293 -15.20 -18.78 -2.72
N PRO A 294 -16.53 -18.64 -2.94
CA PRO A 294 -17.18 -19.15 -4.13
C PRO A 294 -16.53 -18.62 -5.42
N LEU A 295 -16.55 -19.43 -6.49
CA LEU A 295 -15.96 -19.07 -7.78
C LEU A 295 -16.39 -17.67 -8.24
N GLY A 296 -15.42 -16.85 -8.63
CA GLY A 296 -15.65 -15.47 -9.07
C GLY A 296 -15.75 -14.45 -7.94
N SER A 297 -15.67 -14.87 -6.67
CA SER A 297 -15.52 -13.98 -5.50
C SER A 297 -14.06 -13.55 -5.30
N LEU A 298 -13.84 -12.53 -4.47
CA LEU A 298 -12.50 -12.08 -4.07
C LEU A 298 -12.42 -11.83 -2.57
N GLY A 299 -11.32 -12.26 -1.95
CA GLY A 299 -10.98 -11.98 -0.56
C GLY A 299 -9.74 -11.10 -0.47
N ILE A 300 -9.81 -9.99 0.28
CA ILE A 300 -8.65 -9.15 0.63
C ILE A 300 -8.39 -9.28 2.13
N VAL A 301 -7.14 -9.56 2.51
CA VAL A 301 -6.71 -9.63 3.92
C VAL A 301 -5.77 -8.48 4.22
N TYR A 302 -6.23 -7.53 5.04
CA TYR A 302 -5.41 -6.42 5.51
C TYR A 302 -4.73 -6.77 6.83
N ASP A 303 -3.39 -6.65 6.85
CA ASP A 303 -2.55 -6.99 8.00
C ASP A 303 -2.32 -5.79 8.92
N CYS A 304 -2.98 -5.77 10.07
CA CYS A 304 -2.77 -4.71 11.08
C CYS A 304 -1.55 -4.96 11.98
N PHE A 305 -0.95 -6.16 11.97
CA PHE A 305 0.20 -6.49 12.82
C PHE A 305 1.53 -6.15 12.14
N GLY A 306 1.67 -6.48 10.85
CA GLY A 306 2.80 -6.08 10.01
C GLY A 306 4.16 -6.45 10.59
N GLY A 307 4.34 -7.71 10.95
CA GLY A 307 5.61 -8.20 11.52
C GLY A 307 6.01 -7.54 12.85
N GLY A 308 5.08 -6.92 13.58
CA GLY A 308 5.36 -6.17 14.82
C GLY A 308 5.62 -4.68 14.61
N ARG A 309 5.68 -4.20 13.35
CA ARG A 309 5.95 -2.80 13.00
C ARG A 309 4.76 -1.88 13.14
N TYR A 310 3.57 -2.37 13.47
CA TYR A 310 2.36 -1.55 13.65
C TYR A 310 2.50 -0.44 14.72
N ARG A 311 3.47 -0.56 15.65
CA ARG A 311 3.85 0.47 16.63
C ARG A 311 4.99 1.38 16.15
N ASN A 312 5.44 1.24 14.90
CA ASN A 312 6.42 2.13 14.29
C ASN A 312 5.70 3.31 13.62
N ARG A 313 6.20 4.52 13.86
CA ARG A 313 5.63 5.74 13.29
C ARG A 313 5.87 5.90 11.79
N SER A 314 6.89 5.23 11.26
CA SER A 314 7.21 5.19 9.83
C SER A 314 6.24 4.31 9.05
N GLU A 315 5.60 3.35 9.72
CA GLU A 315 4.77 2.31 9.09
C GLU A 315 3.44 2.12 9.84
N PRO A 316 2.63 3.18 10.00
CA PRO A 316 1.33 3.07 10.66
C PRO A 316 0.38 2.21 9.84
N ARG A 317 -0.43 1.42 10.54
CA ARG A 317 -1.41 0.50 9.93
C ARG A 317 -2.84 0.76 10.37
N HIS A 318 -3.06 1.72 11.26
CA HIS A 318 -4.36 2.03 11.87
C HIS A 318 -5.07 3.28 11.30
N ARG A 319 -4.42 4.10 10.47
CA ARG A 319 -5.05 5.32 9.91
C ARG A 319 -5.81 4.99 8.63
N HIS A 320 -6.86 5.75 8.33
CA HIS A 320 -7.68 5.59 7.12
C HIS A 320 -6.89 5.70 5.83
N ARG A 321 -5.97 6.68 5.77
CA ARG A 321 -5.11 6.90 4.59
C ARG A 321 -4.12 5.79 4.32
N ASP A 322 -3.82 4.94 5.30
CA ASP A 322 -2.97 3.77 5.09
C ASP A 322 -3.85 2.57 4.71
N ALA A 323 -4.75 2.18 5.61
CA ALA A 323 -5.52 0.95 5.46
C ALA A 323 -6.47 0.98 4.26
N LEU A 324 -7.27 2.04 4.11
CA LEU A 324 -8.31 2.09 3.09
C LEU A 324 -7.72 2.29 1.69
N VAL A 325 -6.63 3.06 1.58
CA VAL A 325 -5.90 3.24 0.32
C VAL A 325 -5.24 1.94 -0.11
N GLN A 326 -4.58 1.23 0.82
CA GLN A 326 -3.99 -0.09 0.57
C GLN A 326 -5.03 -1.06 0.01
N ILE A 327 -6.15 -1.24 0.71
CA ILE A 327 -7.21 -2.18 0.31
C ILE A 327 -7.78 -1.82 -1.06
N VAL A 328 -8.07 -0.54 -1.32
CA VAL A 328 -8.62 -0.12 -2.62
C VAL A 328 -7.63 -0.35 -3.76
N ASN A 329 -6.35 -0.07 -3.55
CA ASN A 329 -5.36 -0.27 -4.60
C ASN A 329 -5.05 -1.75 -4.85
N GLU A 330 -5.19 -2.62 -3.85
CA GLU A 330 -5.22 -4.08 -4.07
C GLU A 330 -6.42 -4.49 -4.93
N LEU A 331 -7.63 -3.97 -4.68
CA LEU A 331 -8.80 -4.21 -5.53
C LEU A 331 -8.61 -3.69 -6.96
N ALA A 332 -7.98 -2.52 -7.11
CA ALA A 332 -7.64 -1.95 -8.42
C ALA A 332 -6.59 -2.78 -9.15
N ALA A 333 -5.63 -3.39 -8.42
CA ALA A 333 -4.68 -4.34 -8.97
C ALA A 333 -5.36 -5.62 -9.48
N HIS A 334 -6.51 -6.00 -8.92
CA HIS A 334 -7.37 -7.05 -9.47
C HIS A 334 -8.23 -6.58 -10.66
N GLY A 335 -8.29 -5.26 -10.94
CA GLY A 335 -9.07 -4.68 -12.03
C GLY A 335 -10.55 -4.50 -11.71
N LEU A 336 -10.90 -4.45 -10.41
CA LEU A 336 -12.30 -4.41 -9.96
C LEU A 336 -12.83 -2.99 -9.75
N CYS A 337 -11.95 -2.02 -9.52
CA CYS A 337 -12.29 -0.61 -9.36
C CYS A 337 -11.13 0.29 -9.82
N ASP A 338 -11.35 1.61 -9.86
CA ASP A 338 -10.26 2.56 -10.05
C ASP A 338 -9.35 2.58 -8.81
N PRO A 339 -8.06 2.92 -8.98
CA PRO A 339 -7.19 3.18 -7.85
C PRO A 339 -7.63 4.42 -7.07
N LEU A 340 -7.14 4.53 -5.84
CA LEU A 340 -7.32 5.66 -4.94
C LEU A 340 -5.98 6.28 -4.59
N ILE A 341 -5.85 7.57 -4.87
CA ILE A 341 -4.72 8.39 -4.48
C ILE A 341 -5.20 9.35 -3.40
N ALA A 342 -4.72 9.19 -2.18
CA ALA A 342 -5.02 10.09 -1.08
C ALA A 342 -4.05 11.26 -1.09
N GLN A 343 -4.54 12.46 -1.40
CA GLN A 343 -3.71 13.66 -1.32
C GLN A 343 -3.34 13.97 0.13
N SER A 344 -2.26 14.73 0.33
CA SER A 344 -1.80 15.11 1.68
C SER A 344 -2.89 15.83 2.49
N THR A 345 -3.72 16.62 1.81
CA THR A 345 -4.86 17.40 2.31
C THR A 345 -6.15 16.60 2.50
N ALA A 346 -6.19 15.33 2.05
CA ALA A 346 -7.39 14.52 2.10
C ALA A 346 -7.85 14.26 3.54
N LEU A 347 -9.12 14.57 3.80
CA LEU A 347 -9.75 14.31 5.09
C LEU A 347 -10.14 12.83 5.22
N GLU A 348 -10.22 12.35 6.45
CA GLU A 348 -10.50 10.95 6.76
C GLU A 348 -11.89 10.51 6.26
N ASP A 349 -12.90 11.39 6.37
CA ASP A 349 -14.26 11.15 5.89
C ASP A 349 -14.35 11.08 4.36
N GLU A 350 -13.52 11.86 3.65
CA GLU A 350 -13.44 11.80 2.18
C GLU A 350 -12.83 10.47 1.72
N ILE A 351 -11.75 10.03 2.38
CA ILE A 351 -11.12 8.74 2.12
C ILE A 351 -12.11 7.61 2.39
N LEU A 352 -12.83 7.64 3.51
CA LEU A 352 -13.82 6.63 3.86
C LEU A 352 -14.99 6.59 2.85
N ARG A 353 -15.51 7.75 2.43
CA ARG A 353 -16.56 7.82 1.39
C ARG A 353 -16.09 7.23 0.06
N LYS A 354 -14.86 7.54 -0.35
CA LYS A 354 -14.25 6.96 -1.56
C LYS A 354 -14.08 5.46 -1.44
N PHE A 355 -13.58 4.99 -0.31
CA PHE A 355 -13.44 3.56 -0.01
C PHE A 355 -14.78 2.82 -0.17
N LEU A 356 -15.86 3.30 0.46
CA LEU A 356 -17.18 2.69 0.35
C LEU A 356 -17.72 2.68 -1.10
N GLY A 357 -17.45 3.73 -1.86
CA GLY A 357 -17.77 3.77 -3.28
C GLY A 357 -16.97 2.75 -4.11
N ARG A 358 -15.69 2.54 -3.78
CA ARG A 358 -14.79 1.62 -4.48
C ARG A 358 -15.14 0.17 -4.23
N ILE A 359 -15.42 -0.21 -2.98
CA ILE A 359 -15.84 -1.58 -2.65
C ILE A 359 -17.21 -1.91 -3.26
N ARG A 360 -18.12 -0.91 -3.40
CA ARG A 360 -19.39 -1.08 -4.13
C ARG A 360 -19.14 -1.43 -5.59
N ILE A 361 -18.32 -0.63 -6.29
CA ILE A 361 -17.96 -0.87 -7.70
C ILE A 361 -17.30 -2.24 -7.85
N ALA A 362 -16.38 -2.61 -6.95
CA ALA A 362 -15.72 -3.90 -6.98
C ALA A 362 -16.71 -5.06 -6.82
N ALA A 363 -17.65 -4.98 -5.87
CA ALA A 363 -18.70 -5.97 -5.68
C ALA A 363 -19.62 -6.09 -6.92
N GLU A 364 -20.04 -4.96 -7.49
CA GLU A 364 -20.83 -4.94 -8.73
C GLU A 364 -20.07 -5.56 -9.92
N CYS A 365 -18.77 -5.28 -10.07
CA CYS A 365 -17.93 -5.87 -11.10
C CYS A 365 -17.83 -7.39 -10.97
N LEU A 366 -17.61 -7.90 -9.75
CA LEU A 366 -17.60 -9.35 -9.49
C LEU A 366 -18.97 -9.97 -9.83
N ARG A 367 -20.06 -9.31 -9.44
CA ARG A 367 -21.42 -9.79 -9.68
C ARG A 367 -21.86 -9.77 -11.14
N LYS A 368 -21.30 -8.87 -11.96
CA LYS A 368 -21.50 -8.88 -13.41
C LYS A 368 -20.88 -10.13 -14.07
N ALA A 369 -19.76 -10.62 -13.53
CA ALA A 369 -19.13 -11.85 -14.02
C ALA A 369 -19.82 -13.11 -13.47
N ASN A 370 -20.26 -13.07 -12.22
CA ASN A 370 -21.03 -14.13 -11.58
C ASN A 370 -21.98 -13.54 -10.53
N GLU A 371 -23.29 -13.64 -10.72
CA GLU A 371 -24.30 -12.99 -9.86
C GLU A 371 -24.18 -13.31 -8.36
N ASN A 372 -23.62 -14.48 -8.03
CA ASN A 372 -23.40 -14.98 -6.67
C ASN A 372 -22.01 -14.64 -6.10
N ALA A 373 -21.16 -13.96 -6.87
CA ALA A 373 -19.84 -13.55 -6.40
C ALA A 373 -19.95 -12.50 -5.30
N ILE A 374 -19.02 -12.56 -4.36
CA ILE A 374 -18.94 -11.62 -3.25
C ILE A 374 -17.54 -11.06 -3.08
N LEU A 375 -17.46 -9.86 -2.52
CA LEU A 375 -16.23 -9.27 -2.02
C LEU A 375 -16.14 -9.46 -0.51
N VAL A 376 -15.07 -10.08 -0.03
CA VAL A 376 -14.81 -10.27 1.40
C VAL A 376 -13.57 -9.49 1.79
N ILE A 377 -13.69 -8.59 2.77
CA ILE A 377 -12.58 -7.83 3.34
C ILE A 377 -12.35 -8.34 4.76
N LEU A 378 -11.16 -8.86 5.02
CA LEU A 378 -10.74 -9.39 6.32
C LEU A 378 -9.69 -8.46 6.92
N ILE A 379 -9.99 -7.89 8.07
CA ILE A 379 -9.05 -7.07 8.85
C ILE A 379 -8.41 -7.99 9.89
N ASP A 380 -7.19 -8.46 9.61
CA ASP A 380 -6.43 -9.30 10.54
C ASP A 380 -5.80 -8.45 11.64
N ALA A 381 -5.73 -9.00 12.85
CA ALA A 381 -5.22 -8.33 14.05
C ALA A 381 -5.85 -6.94 14.30
N ALA A 382 -7.16 -6.82 14.11
CA ALA A 382 -7.91 -5.58 14.22
C ALA A 382 -7.77 -4.89 15.59
N ASP A 383 -7.56 -5.65 16.67
CA ASP A 383 -7.24 -5.13 18.00
C ASP A 383 -5.89 -4.42 18.07
N ASN A 384 -4.88 -4.87 17.30
CA ASN A 384 -3.56 -4.23 17.24
C ASN A 384 -3.65 -2.83 16.62
N ALA A 385 -4.51 -2.63 15.62
CA ALA A 385 -4.75 -1.30 15.05
C ALA A 385 -5.35 -0.33 16.09
N GLU A 386 -6.35 -0.77 16.86
CA GLU A 386 -6.96 0.04 17.93
C GLU A 386 -5.94 0.35 19.06
N MET A 387 -5.06 -0.60 19.38
CA MET A 387 -3.99 -0.38 20.36
C MET A 387 -2.99 0.67 19.89
N ALA A 388 -2.52 0.60 18.63
CA ALA A 388 -1.62 1.60 18.06
C ALA A 388 -2.28 2.98 17.99
N ALA A 389 -3.53 3.04 17.55
CA ALA A 389 -4.31 4.28 17.51
C ALA A 389 -4.41 4.93 18.90
N LYS A 390 -4.69 4.14 19.95
CA LYS A 390 -4.71 4.61 21.34
C LYS A 390 -3.34 5.11 21.81
N GLU A 391 -2.27 4.37 21.52
CA GLU A 391 -0.90 4.74 21.90
C GLU A 391 -0.45 6.07 21.26
N PHE A 392 -0.80 6.29 19.99
CA PHE A 392 -0.47 7.53 19.28
C PHE A 392 -1.48 8.66 19.45
N GLY A 393 -2.63 8.39 20.08
CA GLY A 393 -3.76 9.31 20.17
C GLY A 393 -4.25 9.73 18.79
N GLN A 394 -4.47 8.77 17.89
CA GLN A 394 -4.96 8.95 16.52
C GLN A 394 -6.30 8.19 16.34
N PRO A 395 -7.12 8.56 15.34
CA PRO A 395 -8.31 7.78 14.99
C PRO A 395 -7.91 6.44 14.38
N CYS A 396 -8.83 5.47 14.47
CA CYS A 396 -8.65 4.12 13.92
C CYS A 396 -9.76 3.82 12.93
N PHE A 397 -9.41 3.36 11.75
CA PHE A 397 -10.39 3.03 10.71
C PHE A 397 -11.31 1.85 11.09
N VAL A 398 -10.85 0.94 11.97
CA VAL A 398 -11.51 -0.34 12.25
C VAL A 398 -12.89 -0.15 12.89
N HIS A 399 -12.96 0.48 14.07
CA HIS A 399 -14.24 0.62 14.76
C HIS A 399 -15.22 1.56 14.04
N GLU A 400 -14.73 2.50 13.24
CA GLU A 400 -15.56 3.34 12.38
C GLU A 400 -16.15 2.53 11.23
N LEU A 401 -15.31 1.77 10.50
CA LEU A 401 -15.74 0.95 9.38
C LEU A 401 -16.72 -0.16 9.80
N LEU A 402 -16.57 -0.72 11.00
CA LEU A 402 -17.53 -1.68 11.58
C LEU A 402 -18.95 -1.13 11.78
N ARG A 403 -19.12 0.21 11.78
CA ARG A 403 -20.42 0.88 11.95
C ARG A 403 -21.03 1.34 10.64
N GLU A 404 -20.26 1.33 9.56
CA GLU A 404 -20.72 1.77 8.25
C GLU A 404 -21.64 0.72 7.60
N PRO A 405 -22.70 1.14 6.89
CA PRO A 405 -23.48 0.24 6.06
C PRO A 405 -22.65 -0.21 4.85
N LEU A 406 -22.38 -1.51 4.77
CA LEU A 406 -21.64 -2.09 3.66
C LEU A 406 -22.51 -2.17 2.40
N PRO A 407 -21.94 -1.97 1.20
CA PRO A 407 -22.65 -2.20 -0.04
C PRO A 407 -23.07 -3.67 -0.23
N ASP A 408 -24.15 -3.90 -0.98
CA ASP A 408 -24.60 -5.24 -1.34
C ASP A 408 -23.50 -6.03 -2.06
N GLY A 409 -23.35 -7.31 -1.69
CA GLY A 409 -22.28 -8.17 -2.20
C GLY A 409 -20.92 -7.97 -1.53
N CYS A 410 -20.83 -7.12 -0.50
CA CYS A 410 -19.63 -6.98 0.33
C CYS A 410 -19.81 -7.60 1.72
N ARG A 411 -18.74 -8.17 2.28
CA ARG A 411 -18.65 -8.68 3.66
C ARG A 411 -17.40 -8.13 4.33
N LEU A 412 -17.54 -7.64 5.56
CA LEU A 412 -16.43 -7.17 6.40
C LEU A 412 -16.28 -8.09 7.61
N ILE A 413 -15.07 -8.58 7.82
CA ILE A 413 -14.72 -9.41 8.96
C ILE A 413 -13.55 -8.76 9.68
N ALA A 414 -13.69 -8.50 10.98
CA ALA A 414 -12.57 -8.11 11.82
C ALA A 414 -12.13 -9.30 12.68
N LEU A 415 -10.84 -9.64 12.63
CA LEU A 415 -10.27 -10.69 13.47
C LEU A 415 -9.54 -10.07 14.65
N CYS A 416 -9.87 -10.50 15.87
CA CYS A 416 -9.25 -9.96 17.07
C CYS A 416 -9.07 -11.01 18.18
N ARG A 417 -8.40 -10.64 19.26
CA ARG A 417 -8.33 -11.49 20.45
C ARG A 417 -9.60 -11.41 21.28
N THR A 418 -10.04 -12.54 21.83
CA THR A 418 -11.28 -12.65 22.62
C THR A 418 -11.32 -11.63 23.76
N GLU A 419 -10.21 -11.46 24.48
CA GLU A 419 -10.09 -10.53 25.60
C GLU A 419 -10.01 -9.04 25.18
N ARG A 420 -9.81 -8.77 23.88
CA ARG A 420 -9.66 -7.41 23.32
C ARG A 420 -10.82 -6.96 22.43
N ILE A 421 -11.88 -7.75 22.29
CA ILE A 421 -13.07 -7.40 21.49
C ILE A 421 -13.60 -6.01 21.85
N HIS A 422 -13.58 -5.65 23.14
CA HIS A 422 -14.06 -4.35 23.64
C HIS A 422 -13.37 -3.14 23.00
N LEU A 423 -12.13 -3.28 22.51
CA LEU A 423 -11.40 -2.20 21.84
C LEU A 423 -12.04 -1.80 20.51
N LEU A 424 -12.66 -2.77 19.81
CA LEU A 424 -13.34 -2.55 18.52
C LEU A 424 -14.70 -1.86 18.70
N LYS A 425 -15.17 -1.68 19.95
CA LYS A 425 -16.45 -1.06 20.31
C LYS A 425 -17.63 -1.58 19.46
N PRO A 426 -17.85 -2.91 19.39
CA PRO A 426 -18.90 -3.46 18.55
C PRO A 426 -20.29 -3.01 19.01
N SER A 427 -21.18 -2.76 18.05
CA SER A 427 -22.61 -2.58 18.34
C SER A 427 -23.27 -3.94 18.60
N SER A 428 -24.47 -3.93 19.19
CA SER A 428 -25.23 -5.15 19.46
C SER A 428 -25.67 -5.90 18.19
N ALA A 429 -25.59 -5.26 17.02
CA ALA A 429 -25.92 -5.87 15.73
C ALA A 429 -24.74 -6.66 15.12
N ILE A 430 -23.51 -6.43 15.59
CA ILE A 430 -22.33 -7.12 15.07
C ILE A 430 -22.26 -8.53 15.65
N LEU A 431 -22.34 -9.52 14.76
CA LEU A 431 -22.20 -10.91 15.13
C LEU A 431 -20.77 -11.19 15.58
N GLN A 432 -20.63 -11.84 16.73
CA GLN A 432 -19.34 -12.27 17.28
C GLN A 432 -19.28 -13.79 17.20
N LEU A 433 -18.28 -14.31 16.49
CA LEU A 433 -18.06 -15.73 16.29
C LEU A 433 -16.72 -16.12 16.90
N GLU A 434 -16.73 -17.18 17.69
CA GLU A 434 -15.50 -17.75 18.23
C GLU A 434 -14.87 -18.70 17.21
N LEU A 435 -13.58 -18.52 16.94
CA LEU A 435 -12.75 -19.52 16.27
C LEU A 435 -12.12 -20.39 17.37
N GLU A 436 -12.48 -21.66 17.39
CA GLU A 436 -12.01 -22.62 18.39
C GLU A 436 -10.58 -23.08 18.05
N THR A 437 -9.97 -23.81 18.98
CA THR A 437 -8.73 -24.56 18.77
C THR A 437 -8.93 -25.74 17.80
N PHE A 438 -7.87 -26.45 17.42
CA PHE A 438 -8.02 -27.68 16.64
C PHE A 438 -8.82 -28.70 17.44
N SER A 439 -9.73 -29.40 16.77
CA SER A 439 -10.35 -30.63 17.25
C SER A 439 -9.31 -31.73 17.47
N GLU A 440 -9.73 -32.81 18.10
CA GLU A 440 -8.91 -34.03 18.26
C GLU A 440 -8.47 -34.57 16.88
N GLU A 441 -9.37 -34.56 15.89
CA GLU A 441 -9.11 -35.02 14.52
C GLU A 441 -8.05 -34.13 13.83
N GLU A 442 -8.20 -32.80 13.92
CA GLU A 442 -7.25 -31.83 13.35
C GLU A 442 -5.88 -31.94 14.02
N THR A 443 -5.87 -32.16 15.34
CA THR A 443 -4.65 -32.36 16.12
C THR A 443 -3.91 -33.61 15.70
N LEU A 444 -4.62 -34.72 15.53
CA LEU A 444 -4.03 -35.99 15.08
C LEU A 444 -3.45 -35.86 13.67
N ILE A 445 -4.14 -35.15 12.77
CA ILE A 445 -3.62 -34.84 11.43
C ILE A 445 -2.32 -34.03 11.53
N HIS A 446 -2.28 -33.04 12.42
CA HIS A 446 -1.08 -32.24 12.63
C HIS A 446 0.10 -33.10 13.14
N LEU A 447 -0.16 -33.92 14.15
CA LEU A 447 0.84 -34.79 14.76
C LEU A 447 1.40 -35.80 13.74
N ARG A 448 0.52 -36.43 12.94
CA ARG A 448 0.92 -37.41 11.92
C ARG A 448 1.77 -36.86 10.79
N ARG A 449 1.74 -35.54 10.55
CA ARG A 449 2.64 -34.90 9.57
C ARG A 449 4.10 -34.94 10.01
N HIS A 450 4.35 -34.92 11.33
CA HIS A 450 5.69 -35.01 11.91
C HIS A 450 6.03 -36.45 12.30
N PHE A 451 5.06 -37.20 12.82
CA PHE A 451 5.20 -38.58 13.23
C PHE A 451 4.16 -39.47 12.54
N PRO A 452 4.43 -39.98 11.32
CA PRO A 452 3.45 -40.72 10.53
C PRO A 452 2.84 -41.95 11.20
N GLN A 453 3.52 -42.50 12.21
CA GLN A 453 3.08 -43.66 12.99
C GLN A 453 2.29 -43.32 14.26
N ALA A 454 1.94 -42.04 14.49
CA ALA A 454 1.20 -41.62 15.67
C ALA A 454 -0.20 -42.28 15.72
N THR A 455 -0.50 -42.85 16.88
CA THR A 455 -1.78 -43.51 17.16
C THR A 455 -2.86 -42.50 17.52
N ASP A 456 -4.12 -42.93 17.49
CA ASP A 456 -5.24 -42.07 17.90
C ASP A 456 -5.13 -41.69 19.39
N THR A 457 -4.59 -42.58 20.24
CA THR A 457 -4.31 -42.31 21.64
C THR A 457 -3.23 -41.25 21.83
N ASP A 458 -2.16 -41.28 21.03
CA ASP A 458 -1.13 -40.23 21.05
C ASP A 458 -1.73 -38.88 20.65
N GLY A 459 -2.63 -38.87 19.66
CA GLY A 459 -3.35 -37.67 19.23
C GLY A 459 -4.24 -37.09 20.31
N LEU A 460 -5.00 -37.92 21.05
CA LEU A 460 -5.83 -37.49 22.17
C LEU A 460 -5.01 -36.91 23.31
N GLU A 461 -3.91 -37.57 23.66
CA GLU A 461 -2.99 -37.08 24.68
C GLU A 461 -2.36 -35.76 24.24
N PHE A 462 -1.83 -35.68 23.02
CA PHE A 462 -1.26 -34.46 22.46
C PHE A 462 -2.27 -33.32 22.41
N HIS A 463 -3.52 -33.59 22.03
CA HIS A 463 -4.61 -32.60 22.02
C HIS A 463 -4.87 -32.02 23.40
N ARG A 464 -5.07 -32.89 24.40
CA ARG A 464 -5.23 -32.49 25.81
C ARG A 464 -4.04 -31.70 26.30
N LEU A 465 -2.82 -32.15 25.98
CA LEU A 465 -1.60 -31.55 26.48
C LEU A 465 -1.29 -30.19 25.86
N THR A 466 -1.82 -29.92 24.66
CA THR A 466 -1.62 -28.67 23.92
C THR A 466 -2.75 -27.66 24.11
N ASN A 467 -3.36 -27.66 25.31
CA ASN A 467 -4.53 -26.86 25.67
C ASN A 467 -5.69 -27.07 24.72
N ASN A 468 -6.15 -28.33 24.71
CA ASN A 468 -7.29 -28.75 23.91
C ASN A 468 -7.11 -28.34 22.44
N GLY A 469 -5.90 -28.55 21.92
CA GLY A 469 -5.61 -28.41 20.50
C GLY A 469 -5.16 -27.03 19.99
N ASN A 470 -4.54 -26.17 20.80
CA ASN A 470 -4.10 -24.87 20.28
C ASN A 470 -2.98 -25.04 19.21
N PRO A 471 -3.21 -24.62 17.95
CA PRO A 471 -2.31 -24.91 16.81
C PRO A 471 -0.88 -24.44 17.00
N ARG A 472 -0.69 -23.25 17.58
CA ARG A 472 0.65 -22.71 17.81
C ARG A 472 1.39 -23.47 18.93
N VAL A 473 0.68 -24.06 19.90
CA VAL A 473 1.32 -24.91 20.94
C VAL A 473 1.89 -26.13 20.27
N GLN A 474 1.06 -26.76 19.44
CA GLN A 474 1.42 -27.95 18.70
C GLN A 474 2.62 -27.66 17.79
N ALA A 475 2.57 -26.57 17.02
CA ALA A 475 3.67 -26.19 16.14
C ALA A 475 4.98 -25.95 16.92
N ASN A 476 4.91 -25.28 18.07
CA ASN A 476 6.07 -25.05 18.92
C ASN A 476 6.66 -26.36 19.45
N ALA A 477 5.82 -27.23 20.00
CA ALA A 477 6.24 -28.54 20.52
C ALA A 477 6.88 -29.42 19.44
N LEU A 478 6.30 -29.44 18.23
CA LEU A 478 6.81 -30.20 17.09
C LEU A 478 8.10 -29.59 16.51
N SER A 479 8.30 -28.27 16.66
CA SER A 479 9.51 -27.58 16.20
C SER A 479 10.75 -27.83 17.07
N MET A 480 10.60 -28.44 18.25
CA MET A 480 11.74 -28.73 19.14
C MET A 480 12.66 -29.84 18.62
N GLY A 481 12.26 -30.56 17.57
CA GLY A 481 13.13 -31.54 16.88
C GLY A 481 13.34 -32.84 17.64
N PHE A 482 12.43 -33.19 18.55
CA PHE A 482 12.44 -34.49 19.24
C PHE A 482 12.34 -35.66 18.25
N GLY A 483 13.03 -36.75 18.54
CA GLY A 483 13.10 -37.92 17.66
C GLY A 483 11.87 -38.83 17.78
N THR A 484 11.13 -38.73 18.88
CA THR A 484 9.98 -39.59 19.18
C THR A 484 8.77 -38.82 19.71
N ILE A 485 7.57 -39.40 19.56
CA ILE A 485 6.32 -38.84 20.10
C ILE A 485 6.38 -38.74 21.63
N THR A 486 6.94 -39.75 22.29
CA THR A 486 7.04 -39.80 23.76
C THR A 486 7.82 -38.61 24.30
N GLU A 487 8.96 -38.28 23.70
CA GLU A 487 9.75 -37.10 24.07
C GLU A 487 8.97 -35.79 23.92
N VAL A 488 8.16 -35.68 22.85
CA VAL A 488 7.27 -34.51 22.66
C VAL A 488 6.24 -34.45 23.79
N LEU A 489 5.52 -35.54 24.06
CA LEU A 489 4.47 -35.59 25.08
C LEU A 489 5.02 -35.31 26.48
N ASP A 490 6.16 -35.90 26.82
CA ASP A 490 6.85 -35.68 28.09
C ASP A 490 7.22 -34.20 28.28
N SER A 491 7.65 -33.52 27.20
CA SER A 491 7.99 -32.09 27.25
C SER A 491 6.80 -31.17 27.54
N LEU A 492 5.56 -31.62 27.26
CA LEU A 492 4.33 -30.86 27.52
C LEU A 492 3.85 -30.98 28.98
N GLY A 493 4.34 -32.00 29.70
CA GLY A 493 3.97 -32.30 31.09
C GLY A 493 2.56 -32.91 31.24
N PRO A 494 2.19 -33.39 32.44
CA PRO A 494 1.00 -34.23 32.63
C PRO A 494 -0.35 -33.49 32.64
N SER A 495 -0.38 -32.19 32.92
CA SER A 495 -1.62 -31.41 33.14
C SER A 495 -2.14 -30.63 31.93
N GLY A 496 -1.44 -30.72 30.79
CA GLY A 496 -1.66 -29.85 29.64
C GLY A 496 -1.30 -28.39 29.87
N THR A 497 -1.23 -27.63 28.78
CA THR A 497 -0.69 -26.28 28.78
C THR A 497 -1.05 -25.52 27.50
N THR A 498 -1.47 -24.25 27.63
CA THR A 498 -1.78 -23.35 26.49
C THR A 498 -0.54 -22.83 25.80
N VAL A 499 -0.65 -22.10 24.67
CA VAL A 499 0.54 -21.42 24.13
C VAL A 499 0.91 -20.36 25.12
N GLU A 500 -0.05 -19.54 25.53
CA GLU A 500 0.25 -18.50 26.49
C GLU A 500 0.71 -19.12 27.80
N GLU A 501 0.27 -20.30 28.22
CA GLU A 501 0.75 -21.00 29.41
C GLU A 501 2.05 -21.78 29.19
N GLN A 502 2.39 -22.21 27.98
CA GLN A 502 3.67 -22.83 27.66
C GLN A 502 4.71 -21.76 27.47
N ILE A 503 4.42 -20.72 26.69
CA ILE A 503 5.21 -19.52 26.60
C ILE A 503 5.28 -18.89 27.99
N LYS A 504 4.18 -18.81 28.75
CA LYS A 504 4.24 -18.33 30.14
C LYS A 504 4.98 -19.29 31.04
N LYS A 505 4.84 -20.60 30.99
CA LYS A 505 5.61 -21.54 31.82
C LYS A 505 7.05 -21.58 31.38
N GLN A 506 7.36 -21.47 30.10
CA GLN A 506 8.71 -21.43 29.54
C GLN A 506 9.36 -20.10 29.86
N LEU A 507 8.66 -18.98 29.75
CA LEU A 507 9.15 -17.65 30.13
C LEU A 507 9.15 -17.50 31.65
N ASP A 508 8.16 -18.02 32.39
CA ASP A 508 8.11 -18.07 33.86
C ASP A 508 9.27 -18.92 34.35
N SER A 509 9.48 -20.12 33.79
CA SER A 509 10.57 -21.03 34.16
C SER A 509 11.91 -20.51 33.66
N ALA A 510 12.00 -19.88 32.49
CA ALA A 510 13.26 -19.30 32.01
C ALA A 510 13.63 -18.11 32.90
N VAL A 511 12.70 -17.18 33.15
CA VAL A 511 12.90 -16.05 34.06
C VAL A 511 13.14 -16.54 35.49
N ALA A 512 12.41 -17.54 35.99
CA ALA A 512 12.62 -18.11 37.32
C ALA A 512 13.96 -18.86 37.42
N ASN A 513 14.33 -19.68 36.45
CA ASN A 513 15.63 -20.36 36.40
C ASN A 513 16.79 -19.36 36.35
N ILE A 514 16.63 -18.26 35.60
CA ILE A 514 17.60 -17.15 35.61
C ILE A 514 17.66 -16.55 37.02
N LYS A 515 16.52 -16.28 37.65
CA LYS A 515 16.45 -15.75 39.03
C LYS A 515 17.03 -16.69 40.09
N GLU A 516 16.79 -17.99 39.99
CA GLU A 516 17.22 -19.00 40.97
C GLU A 516 18.73 -19.25 40.90
N LYS A 517 19.34 -19.08 39.72
CA LYS A 517 20.79 -19.15 39.54
C LYS A 517 21.52 -17.91 40.08
N LEU A 518 20.79 -16.88 40.50
CA LEU A 518 21.32 -15.59 40.91
C LEU A 518 20.93 -15.26 42.36
N SER A 519 21.74 -14.41 43.00
CA SER A 519 21.46 -13.93 44.36
C SER A 519 20.19 -13.09 44.41
N THR A 520 19.59 -12.94 45.60
CA THR A 520 18.33 -12.22 45.82
C THR A 520 18.34 -10.79 45.26
N ASP A 521 19.48 -10.09 45.35
CA ASP A 521 19.69 -8.75 44.79
C ASP A 521 19.58 -8.73 43.25
N TYR A 522 20.05 -9.79 42.57
CA TYR A 522 19.97 -9.93 41.12
C TYR A 522 18.58 -10.33 40.62
N GLN A 523 17.70 -10.88 41.46
CA GLN A 523 16.33 -11.21 41.04
C GLN A 523 15.50 -9.95 40.77
N SER A 524 15.70 -8.92 41.58
CA SER A 524 15.08 -7.60 41.40
C SER A 524 15.53 -6.94 40.10
N CYS A 525 16.78 -7.16 39.71
CA CYS A 525 17.36 -6.70 38.44
C CYS A 525 16.65 -7.34 37.24
N ILE A 526 16.35 -8.65 37.30
CA ILE A 526 15.62 -9.35 36.23
C ILE A 526 14.20 -8.80 36.06
N ASP A 527 13.49 -8.53 37.15
CA ASP A 527 12.14 -7.94 37.09
C ASP A 527 12.15 -6.56 36.43
N ALA A 528 13.17 -5.76 36.72
CA ALA A 528 13.34 -4.45 36.12
C ALA A 528 13.67 -4.54 34.61
N ILE A 529 14.49 -5.51 34.17
CA ILE A 529 14.72 -5.75 32.74
C ILE A 529 13.41 -6.12 32.02
N CYS A 530 12.63 -7.04 32.60
CA CYS A 530 11.36 -7.48 32.01
C CYS A 530 10.33 -6.34 31.91
N LEU A 531 10.24 -5.50 32.95
CA LEU A 531 9.39 -4.32 32.97
C LEU A 531 9.82 -3.28 31.91
N GLY A 532 11.13 -3.14 31.67
CA GLY A 532 11.69 -2.31 30.60
C GLY A 532 11.24 -2.77 29.21
N LEU A 533 11.40 -4.08 28.93
CA LEU A 533 10.96 -4.71 27.67
C LEU A 533 9.45 -4.53 27.43
N ALA A 534 8.63 -4.61 28.48
CA ALA A 534 7.17 -4.47 28.38
C ALA A 534 6.70 -3.03 28.09
N THR A 535 7.45 -2.03 28.56
CA THR A 535 7.01 -0.62 28.56
C THR A 535 7.55 0.17 27.38
N LEU A 536 8.78 -0.12 26.96
CA LEU A 536 9.49 0.64 25.94
C LEU A 536 9.09 0.20 24.51
N PRO A 537 9.03 1.12 23.52
CA PRO A 537 8.77 0.78 22.12
C PRO A 537 9.78 -0.22 21.52
N PRO A 538 9.45 -0.94 20.43
CA PRO A 538 10.38 -1.88 19.78
C PRO A 538 11.75 -1.27 19.41
N PHE A 539 12.77 -2.13 19.25
CA PHE A 539 14.18 -1.78 19.02
C PHE A 539 14.85 -1.03 20.18
N ILE A 540 14.69 -1.54 21.41
CA ILE A 540 15.23 -0.92 22.63
C ILE A 540 16.76 -1.04 22.65
N PRO A 541 17.53 0.06 22.71
CA PRO A 541 18.98 -0.02 22.87
C PRO A 541 19.38 -0.68 24.19
N LEU A 542 20.39 -1.55 24.17
CA LEU A 542 20.77 -2.35 25.36
C LEU A 542 21.17 -1.48 26.57
N SER A 543 21.91 -0.41 26.31
CA SER A 543 22.30 0.62 27.29
C SER A 543 21.12 1.32 27.96
N VAL A 544 20.07 1.59 27.18
CA VAL A 544 18.83 2.23 27.64
C VAL A 544 18.06 1.27 28.54
N LEU A 545 17.91 0.02 28.10
CA LEU A 545 17.27 -1.02 28.89
C LEU A 545 18.02 -1.27 30.20
N ALA A 546 19.34 -1.36 30.15
CA ALA A 546 20.20 -1.54 31.31
C ALA A 546 20.01 -0.43 32.36
N THR A 547 19.97 0.83 31.91
CA THR A 547 19.76 1.98 32.81
C THR A 547 18.34 2.05 33.35
N ALA A 548 17.32 1.77 32.53
CA ALA A 548 15.95 1.68 33.01
C ALA A 548 15.81 0.63 34.12
N ALA A 549 16.53 -0.48 33.98
CA ALA A 549 16.53 -1.59 34.91
C ALA A 549 17.54 -1.47 36.08
N GLU A 550 18.41 -0.46 36.09
CA GLU A 550 19.54 -0.31 37.05
C GLU A 550 20.50 -1.52 37.08
N VAL A 551 20.87 -2.01 35.90
CA VAL A 551 21.85 -3.09 35.71
C VAL A 551 22.94 -2.68 34.73
N ASP A 552 24.03 -3.45 34.66
CA ASP A 552 25.02 -3.29 33.60
C ASP A 552 24.56 -3.94 32.27
N GLU A 553 25.10 -3.48 31.15
CA GLU A 553 24.74 -4.00 29.82
C GLU A 553 25.09 -5.49 29.64
N ALA A 554 26.12 -5.99 30.32
CA ALA A 554 26.48 -7.41 30.23
C ALA A 554 25.42 -8.28 30.92
N THR A 555 24.83 -7.80 32.03
CA THR A 555 23.67 -8.44 32.66
C THR A 555 22.45 -8.47 31.72
N VAL A 556 22.17 -7.39 30.97
CA VAL A 556 21.10 -7.41 29.95
C VAL A 556 21.40 -8.38 28.81
N LYS A 557 22.63 -8.39 28.29
CA LYS A 557 23.05 -9.33 27.23
C LYS A 557 22.99 -10.78 27.70
N SER A 558 23.45 -11.06 28.92
CA SER A 558 23.33 -12.38 29.54
C SER A 558 21.88 -12.78 29.66
N PHE A 559 21.02 -11.90 30.18
CA PHE A 559 19.58 -12.17 30.27
C PHE A 559 18.96 -12.51 28.90
N ILE A 560 19.27 -11.73 27.86
CA ILE A 560 18.74 -11.96 26.52
C ILE A 560 19.27 -13.28 25.94
N ALA A 561 20.56 -13.59 26.12
CA ALA A 561 21.17 -14.84 25.69
C ALA A 561 20.57 -16.05 26.43
N ASP A 562 20.37 -15.92 27.74
CA ASP A 562 19.79 -16.95 28.60
C ASP A 562 18.29 -17.17 28.31
N LEU A 563 17.57 -16.11 27.92
CA LEU A 563 16.17 -16.18 27.50
C LEU A 563 16.03 -16.76 26.08
N GLY A 564 16.96 -16.42 25.18
CA GLY A 564 17.11 -17.02 23.85
C GLY A 564 16.07 -16.57 22.82
N ARG A 565 15.43 -17.54 22.17
CA ARG A 565 14.56 -17.37 20.99
C ARG A 565 13.42 -16.33 21.12
N PRO A 566 12.79 -16.06 22.28
CA PRO A 566 11.68 -15.10 22.38
C PRO A 566 12.04 -13.65 22.02
N LEU A 567 13.32 -13.31 22.09
CA LEU A 567 13.82 -11.99 21.75
C LEU A 567 14.66 -12.05 20.46
N TRP A 568 14.63 -10.96 19.70
CA TRP A 568 15.60 -10.70 18.65
C TRP A 568 16.60 -9.69 19.17
N LEU A 569 17.87 -10.08 19.14
CA LEU A 569 19.01 -9.27 19.53
C LEU A 569 19.77 -8.89 18.25
N SER A 570 19.83 -7.60 17.95
CA SER A 570 20.83 -7.05 17.04
C SER A 570 22.13 -6.80 17.81
N ASP A 571 23.18 -6.32 17.14
CA ASP A 571 24.44 -5.99 17.83
C ASP A 571 24.28 -4.93 18.95
N THR A 572 23.21 -4.12 18.92
CA THR A 572 23.03 -2.98 19.84
C THR A 572 21.63 -2.80 20.44
N SER A 573 20.62 -3.56 19.99
CA SER A 573 19.22 -3.39 20.40
C SER A 573 18.45 -4.70 20.52
N VAL A 574 17.31 -4.65 21.22
CA VAL A 574 16.44 -5.80 21.46
C VAL A 574 14.98 -5.52 21.12
N GLN A 575 14.28 -6.50 20.58
CA GLN A 575 12.82 -6.48 20.36
C GLN A 575 12.19 -7.87 20.51
N PHE A 576 10.86 -7.91 20.63
CA PHE A 576 10.13 -9.18 20.63
C PHE A 576 10.06 -9.77 19.23
N ARG A 577 10.18 -11.11 19.14
CA ARG A 577 10.01 -11.82 17.86
C ARG A 577 8.56 -11.97 17.45
N ASP A 578 7.66 -12.06 18.42
CA ASP A 578 6.26 -12.38 18.20
C ASP A 578 5.36 -11.69 19.23
N GLU A 579 4.11 -11.50 18.84
CA GLU A 579 3.10 -10.82 19.66
C GLU A 579 2.76 -11.55 20.97
N PRO A 580 2.67 -12.90 21.04
CA PRO A 580 2.43 -13.59 22.30
C PRO A 580 3.49 -13.31 23.36
N THR A 581 4.77 -13.31 22.95
CA THR A 581 5.88 -12.98 23.84
C THR A 581 5.73 -11.55 24.34
N GLU A 582 5.52 -10.57 23.43
CA GLU A 582 5.27 -9.17 23.82
C GLU A 582 4.10 -9.06 24.81
N THR A 583 2.97 -9.71 24.49
CA THR A 583 1.75 -9.67 25.32
C THR A 583 1.99 -10.26 26.71
N TRP A 584 2.73 -11.38 26.82
CA TRP A 584 3.07 -11.96 28.12
C TRP A 584 3.89 -10.99 28.98
N PHE A 585 4.92 -10.36 28.40
CA PHE A 585 5.73 -9.37 29.11
C PHE A 585 4.86 -8.20 29.56
N ARG A 586 3.97 -7.70 28.69
CA ARG A 586 3.07 -6.57 29.01
C ARG A 586 2.02 -6.88 30.07
N GLN A 587 1.54 -8.13 30.14
CA GLN A 587 0.56 -8.53 31.15
C GLN A 587 1.24 -8.81 32.51
N LYS A 588 2.36 -9.55 32.51
CA LYS A 588 3.06 -9.94 33.74
C LYS A 588 3.81 -8.77 34.37
N PHE A 589 4.42 -7.93 33.54
CA PHE A 589 5.20 -6.78 33.95
C PHE A 589 4.52 -5.48 33.50
N SER A 590 3.19 -5.41 33.63
CA SER A 590 2.46 -4.18 33.34
C SER A 590 2.90 -3.08 34.29
N ALA A 591 3.47 -2.00 33.75
CA ALA A 591 3.96 -0.91 34.57
C ALA A 591 2.79 -0.07 35.11
N THR A 592 2.77 0.09 36.43
CA THR A 592 1.91 1.08 37.11
C THR A 592 2.34 2.49 36.73
N VAL A 593 1.44 3.46 36.93
CA VAL A 593 1.73 4.89 36.72
C VAL A 593 3.00 5.31 37.48
N GLU A 594 3.18 4.81 38.71
CA GLU A 594 4.34 5.06 39.56
C GLU A 594 5.62 4.43 39.00
N GLN A 595 5.56 3.19 38.49
CA GLN A 595 6.70 2.53 37.87
C GLN A 595 7.14 3.22 36.58
N ILE A 596 6.19 3.66 35.75
CA ILE A 596 6.48 4.44 34.55
C ILE A 596 7.12 5.78 34.93
N ALA A 597 6.61 6.46 35.97
CA ALA A 597 7.21 7.70 36.46
C ALA A 597 8.66 7.50 36.96
N PHE A 598 8.95 6.35 37.55
CA PHE A 598 10.31 5.99 37.97
C PHE A 598 11.23 5.73 36.77
N TYR A 599 10.74 5.05 35.73
CA TYR A 599 11.46 4.91 34.46
C TYR A 599 11.74 6.24 33.80
N VAL A 600 10.75 7.14 33.75
CA VAL A 600 10.94 8.50 33.27
C VAL A 600 12.08 9.17 34.05
N THR A 601 12.11 9.05 35.37
CA THR A 601 13.17 9.63 36.21
C THR A 601 14.55 9.08 35.89
N ARG A 602 14.69 7.76 35.69
CA ARG A 602 15.95 7.08 35.35
C ARG A 602 16.42 7.35 33.92
N LEU A 603 15.48 7.42 32.98
CA LEU A 603 15.75 7.58 31.56
C LEU A 603 16.00 9.03 31.18
N LYS A 604 15.39 10.00 31.87
CA LYS A 604 15.59 11.43 31.60
C LYS A 604 17.06 11.83 31.41
N PRO A 605 18.00 11.49 32.32
CA PRO A 605 19.41 11.82 32.13
C PRO A 605 20.03 11.26 30.85
N LEU A 606 19.55 10.11 30.37
CA LEU A 606 20.02 9.45 29.16
C LEU A 606 19.53 10.10 27.86
N ALA A 607 18.47 10.89 27.92
CA ALA A 607 17.87 11.50 26.73
C ALA A 607 18.85 12.43 25.98
N TYR A 608 19.85 12.98 26.67
CA TYR A 608 20.94 13.74 26.06
C TYR A 608 21.86 12.90 25.16
N LYS A 609 21.99 11.61 25.46
CA LYS A 609 22.90 10.66 24.78
C LYS A 609 22.16 9.73 23.81
N TYR A 610 20.91 9.36 24.13
CA TYR A 610 20.13 8.42 23.35
C TYR A 610 18.85 9.07 22.82
N THR A 611 18.81 9.33 21.51
CA THR A 611 17.64 9.85 20.80
C THR A 611 16.39 9.03 21.06
N TYR A 612 16.52 7.70 21.03
CA TYR A 612 15.45 6.77 21.36
C TYR A 612 14.74 7.14 22.68
N VAL A 613 15.50 7.48 23.72
CA VAL A 613 14.93 7.86 25.03
C VAL A 613 14.20 9.19 24.92
N ALA A 614 14.82 10.17 24.29
CA ALA A 614 14.26 11.50 24.14
C ALA A 614 12.93 11.49 23.35
N GLU A 615 12.79 10.61 22.36
CA GLU A 615 11.56 10.38 21.58
C GLU A 615 10.50 9.58 22.36
N THR A 616 10.93 8.70 23.27
CA THR A 616 10.04 7.85 24.06
C THR A 616 9.46 8.58 25.28
N LEU A 617 10.22 9.51 25.88
CA LEU A 617 9.82 10.27 27.08
C LEU A 617 8.42 10.91 26.99
N PRO A 618 8.00 11.56 25.89
CA PRO A 618 6.67 12.16 25.79
C PRO A 618 5.53 11.16 25.96
N SER A 619 5.66 9.97 25.35
CA SER A 619 4.69 8.89 25.47
C SER A 619 4.64 8.36 26.91
N LEU A 620 5.81 8.14 27.53
CA LEU A 620 5.89 7.69 28.92
C LEU A 620 5.31 8.71 29.90
N LEU A 621 5.55 10.00 29.71
CA LEU A 621 4.98 11.07 30.53
C LEU A 621 3.46 11.14 30.38
N LEU A 622 2.94 10.96 29.16
CA LEU A 622 1.50 10.88 28.91
C LEU A 622 0.87 9.68 29.63
N GLN A 623 1.52 8.51 29.56
CA GLN A 623 1.08 7.28 30.23
C GLN A 623 1.19 7.37 31.77
N ALA A 624 2.21 8.05 32.28
CA ALA A 624 2.40 8.34 33.71
C ALA A 624 1.51 9.49 34.22
N GLU A 625 0.62 10.02 33.39
CA GLU A 625 -0.26 11.16 33.70
C GLU A 625 0.49 12.41 34.18
N LYS A 626 1.78 12.54 33.82
CA LYS A 626 2.64 13.68 34.15
C LYS A 626 2.47 14.80 33.13
N TYR A 627 1.23 15.28 32.98
CA TYR A 627 0.86 16.20 31.91
C TYR A 627 1.55 17.57 32.01
N SER A 628 1.67 18.14 33.21
CA SER A 628 2.39 19.42 33.39
C SER A 628 3.86 19.28 33.01
N GLU A 629 4.49 18.18 33.44
CA GLU A 629 5.88 17.88 33.13
C GLU A 629 6.12 17.62 31.64
N LEU A 630 5.16 17.00 30.95
CA LEU A 630 5.16 16.84 29.49
C LEU A 630 5.09 18.20 28.77
N ILE A 631 4.23 19.10 29.24
CA ILE A 631 4.10 20.46 28.69
C ILE A 631 5.40 21.24 28.93
N ASP A 632 5.94 21.19 30.15
CA ASP A 632 7.19 21.88 30.50
C ASP A 632 8.36 21.34 29.68
N LEU A 633 8.46 20.00 29.52
CA LEU A 633 9.49 19.35 28.70
C LEU A 633 9.39 19.73 27.21
N ALA A 634 8.18 19.94 26.70
CA ALA A 634 7.96 20.38 25.32
C ALA A 634 8.26 21.87 25.12
N LEU A 635 8.13 22.67 26.18
CA LEU A 635 8.44 24.10 26.21
C LEU A 635 9.85 24.39 26.74
N SER A 636 10.70 23.40 26.98
CA SER A 636 12.10 23.57 27.34
C SER A 636 13.04 22.86 26.36
N ASP A 637 14.33 23.20 26.42
CA ASP A 637 15.39 22.50 25.69
C ASP A 637 16.04 21.38 26.54
N ASP A 638 15.48 21.10 27.70
CA ASP A 638 16.01 20.08 28.60
C ASP A 638 15.87 18.69 27.98
N PHE A 639 16.85 17.83 28.25
CA PHE A 639 16.84 16.42 27.86
C PHE A 639 16.76 16.16 26.35
N LEU A 640 17.04 17.17 25.51
CA LEU A 640 17.18 17.00 24.07
C LEU A 640 18.55 16.36 23.74
N PRO A 641 18.68 15.46 22.76
CA PRO A 641 19.97 14.91 22.34
C PRO A 641 21.01 16.00 22.06
N LYS A 642 22.22 15.90 22.63
CA LYS A 642 23.27 16.95 22.46
C LYS A 642 24.21 16.69 21.29
N ASP A 643 24.43 15.43 20.98
CA ASP A 643 25.46 15.02 20.01
C ASP A 643 24.91 14.92 18.59
N ASN A 644 23.59 15.10 18.41
CA ASN A 644 22.94 15.07 17.12
C ASN A 644 21.84 16.16 17.04
N PRO A 645 22.15 17.35 16.51
CA PRO A 645 21.19 18.45 16.33
C PRO A 645 19.96 18.07 15.49
N ILE A 646 20.10 17.04 14.65
CA ILE A 646 19.03 16.54 13.77
C ILE A 646 17.98 15.80 14.60
N ASP A 647 18.46 14.95 15.50
CA ASP A 647 17.61 14.19 16.43
C ASP A 647 16.98 15.10 17.49
N GLU A 648 17.73 16.09 17.99
CA GLU A 648 17.23 17.15 18.88
C GLU A 648 15.93 17.76 18.38
N ARG A 649 15.93 18.20 17.12
CA ARG A 649 14.79 18.89 16.54
C ARG A 649 13.58 17.96 16.40
N ASN A 650 13.78 16.73 15.93
CA ASN A 650 12.71 15.74 15.77
C ASN A 650 12.04 15.44 17.10
N VAL A 651 12.86 15.19 18.13
CA VAL A 651 12.40 15.00 19.51
C VAL A 651 11.56 16.19 19.96
N ARG A 652 11.98 17.42 19.64
CA ARG A 652 11.24 18.64 20.00
C ARG A 652 9.87 18.70 19.34
N VAL A 653 9.78 18.43 18.03
CA VAL A 653 8.49 18.35 17.32
C VAL A 653 7.59 17.28 17.95
N TYR A 654 8.15 16.12 18.30
CA TYR A 654 7.40 15.04 18.93
C TYR A 654 6.88 15.39 20.32
N ARG A 655 7.70 16.01 21.17
CA ARG A 655 7.26 16.55 22.47
C ARG A 655 6.10 17.51 22.30
N LEU A 656 6.21 18.44 21.36
CA LEU A 656 5.18 19.45 21.10
C LEU A 656 3.84 18.82 20.69
N GLN A 657 3.86 17.79 19.82
CA GLN A 657 2.64 17.08 19.42
C GLN A 657 1.94 16.40 20.61
N PHE A 658 2.68 15.65 21.43
CA PHE A 658 2.11 14.97 22.60
C PHE A 658 1.61 15.95 23.66
N ALA A 659 2.41 16.97 23.96
CA ALA A 659 2.05 18.02 24.91
C ALA A 659 0.83 18.80 24.44
N PHE A 660 0.72 19.10 23.14
CA PHE A 660 -0.42 19.82 22.58
C PHE A 660 -1.72 19.03 22.75
N LYS A 661 -1.69 17.72 22.46
CA LYS A 661 -2.83 16.83 22.71
C LYS A 661 -3.19 16.76 24.20
N ALA A 662 -2.19 16.62 25.07
CA ALA A 662 -2.41 16.60 26.52
C ALA A 662 -3.04 17.91 27.02
N ALA A 663 -2.56 19.06 26.53
CA ALA A 663 -3.09 20.37 26.86
C ALA A 663 -4.54 20.53 26.39
N LEU A 664 -4.88 20.10 25.18
CA LEU A 664 -6.27 20.12 24.67
C LEU A 664 -7.19 19.21 25.48
N LYS A 665 -6.75 17.99 25.81
CA LYS A 665 -7.53 17.03 26.60
C LYS A 665 -7.84 17.56 28.01
N LEU A 666 -6.95 18.37 28.57
CA LEU A 666 -7.11 19.02 29.87
C LEU A 666 -7.71 20.42 29.78
N GLU A 667 -8.15 20.86 28.59
CA GLU A 667 -8.71 22.20 28.35
C GLU A 667 -7.75 23.35 28.74
N ARG A 668 -6.43 23.10 28.75
CA ARG A 668 -5.39 24.10 29.02
C ARG A 668 -5.06 24.90 27.75
N TYR A 669 -6.01 25.69 27.27
CA TYR A 669 -5.92 26.39 25.98
C TYR A 669 -4.72 27.35 25.87
N VAL A 670 -4.30 27.98 26.98
CA VAL A 670 -3.12 28.86 26.99
C VAL A 670 -1.84 28.08 26.68
N ASP A 671 -1.67 26.90 27.25
CA ASP A 671 -0.50 26.07 26.99
C ASP A 671 -0.58 25.45 25.59
N ALA A 672 -1.78 25.06 25.15
CA ALA A 672 -2.01 24.61 23.78
C ALA A 672 -1.59 25.67 22.75
N ALA A 673 -1.94 26.95 22.97
CA ALA A 673 -1.55 28.04 22.08
C ALA A 673 -0.02 28.25 22.03
N LYS A 674 0.66 28.18 23.19
CA LYS A 674 2.14 28.28 23.25
C LYS A 674 2.81 27.13 22.52
N LEU A 675 2.34 25.90 22.75
CA LEU A 675 2.86 24.70 22.10
C LEU A 675 2.65 24.74 20.59
N ALA A 676 1.51 25.25 20.12
CA ALA A 676 1.24 25.42 18.69
C ALA A 676 2.18 26.45 18.05
N LEU A 677 2.44 27.59 18.71
CA LEU A 677 3.37 28.61 18.22
C LEU A 677 4.80 28.04 18.10
N ARG A 678 5.28 27.36 19.14
CA ARG A 678 6.61 26.73 19.14
C ARG A 678 6.72 25.61 18.11
N ALA A 679 5.65 24.82 17.92
CA ALA A 679 5.62 23.82 16.86
C ALA A 679 5.74 24.47 15.47
N GLY A 680 5.12 25.64 15.26
CA GLY A 680 5.29 26.42 14.04
C GLY A 680 6.74 26.83 13.79
N GLU A 681 7.45 27.30 14.82
CA GLU A 681 8.88 27.66 14.73
C GLU A 681 9.77 26.44 14.42
N GLU A 682 9.51 25.31 15.07
CA GLU A 682 10.28 24.08 14.87
C GLU A 682 10.06 23.44 13.51
N VAL A 683 8.84 23.52 12.97
CA VAL A 683 8.57 23.07 11.60
C VAL A 683 9.21 24.01 10.57
N ALA A 684 9.35 25.31 10.86
CA ALA A 684 9.89 26.29 9.93
C ALA A 684 11.38 26.08 9.56
N GLY A 685 12.21 25.51 10.43
CA GLY A 685 13.63 25.26 10.14
C GLY A 685 13.97 23.82 9.73
N ASP A 686 13.01 22.90 9.73
CA ASP A 686 13.18 21.49 9.32
C ASP A 686 13.78 21.40 7.91
N LYS A 687 13.33 22.32 7.05
CA LYS A 687 13.82 22.48 5.68
C LYS A 687 15.35 22.60 5.59
N ARG A 688 16.00 23.38 6.47
CA ARG A 688 17.46 23.63 6.40
C ARG A 688 18.28 22.40 6.81
N GLN A 689 17.73 21.58 7.70
CA GLN A 689 18.35 20.33 8.15
C GLN A 689 18.22 19.24 7.10
N LEU A 690 17.02 19.07 6.53
CA LEU A 690 16.81 18.16 5.41
C LEU A 690 17.70 18.53 4.22
N GLU A 691 17.87 19.81 3.91
CA GLU A 691 18.82 20.27 2.89
C GLU A 691 20.28 19.84 3.16
N LEU A 692 20.71 19.78 4.43
CA LEU A 692 22.07 19.35 4.79
C LEU A 692 22.22 17.82 4.67
N LEU A 693 21.23 17.06 5.14
CA LEU A 693 21.19 15.60 5.00
C LEU A 693 21.16 15.19 3.53
N THR A 694 20.31 15.83 2.73
CA THR A 694 20.21 15.62 1.28
C THR A 694 21.57 15.82 0.59
N LYS A 695 22.36 16.82 1.01
CA LYS A 695 23.69 17.07 0.41
C LYS A 695 24.78 16.08 0.83
N ASN A 696 24.54 15.26 1.86
CA ASN A 696 25.53 14.36 2.45
C ASN A 696 24.89 13.00 2.81
N VAL A 697 24.18 12.39 1.86
CA VAL A 697 23.42 11.15 2.08
C VAL A 697 24.31 9.98 2.54
N ASP A 698 25.54 9.95 2.08
CA ASP A 698 26.58 8.97 2.43
C ASP A 698 26.96 9.00 3.91
N LEU A 699 26.81 10.16 4.57
CA LEU A 699 27.08 10.33 5.99
C LEU A 699 25.90 9.91 6.88
N ILE A 700 24.71 9.68 6.31
CA ILE A 700 23.51 9.39 7.11
C ILE A 700 23.60 8.01 7.76
N ALA A 701 23.82 6.96 6.97
CA ALA A 701 23.88 5.60 7.52
C ALA A 701 25.03 5.40 8.53
N PRO A 702 26.23 5.99 8.36
CA PRO A 702 27.28 5.92 9.38
C PRO A 702 27.00 6.73 10.66
N LEU A 703 26.21 7.82 10.58
CA LEU A 703 26.00 8.75 11.70
C LEU A 703 24.63 8.60 12.39
N GLN A 704 23.68 7.92 11.76
CA GLN A 704 22.33 7.70 12.27
C GLN A 704 22.10 6.22 12.56
N ASN A 705 21.20 5.91 13.48
CA ASN A 705 20.79 4.53 13.72
C ASN A 705 19.93 3.99 12.55
N GLU A 706 19.87 2.66 12.42
CA GLU A 706 19.14 1.99 11.33
C GLU A 706 17.66 2.36 11.29
N GLN A 707 17.01 2.54 12.45
CA GLN A 707 15.61 2.93 12.52
C GLN A 707 15.36 4.30 11.89
N ARG A 708 16.28 5.25 12.09
CA ARG A 708 16.20 6.59 11.49
C ARG A 708 16.53 6.54 10.01
N VAL A 709 17.49 5.71 9.58
CA VAL A 709 17.76 5.45 8.15
C VAL A 709 16.50 4.93 7.46
N GLN A 710 15.83 3.95 8.06
CA GLN A 710 14.56 3.41 7.57
C GLN A 710 13.46 4.46 7.58
N GLU A 711 13.32 5.25 8.65
CA GLU A 711 12.33 6.32 8.73
C GLU A 711 12.54 7.36 7.63
N LEU A 712 13.77 7.87 7.46
CA LEU A 712 14.10 8.85 6.41
C LEU A 712 13.78 8.30 5.02
N ALA A 713 14.07 7.02 4.78
CA ALA A 713 13.81 6.35 3.51
C ALA A 713 12.32 6.13 3.25
N PHE A 714 11.57 5.58 4.23
CA PHE A 714 10.14 5.26 4.06
C PHE A 714 9.24 6.47 4.13
N ARG A 715 9.59 7.49 4.94
CA ARG A 715 8.90 8.78 4.95
C ARG A 715 9.34 9.72 3.83
N ARG A 716 10.38 9.34 3.08
CA ARG A 716 10.88 10.07 1.91
C ARG A 716 11.21 11.53 2.23
N MET A 717 11.84 11.74 3.39
CA MET A 717 12.12 13.08 3.90
C MET A 717 13.24 13.78 3.11
N LEU A 718 14.08 13.02 2.41
CA LEU A 718 15.19 13.55 1.62
C LEU A 718 14.83 13.53 0.14
N HIS A 719 14.99 14.68 -0.50
CA HIS A 719 14.73 14.86 -1.92
C HIS A 719 15.69 15.90 -2.51
N GLY A 720 15.98 15.76 -3.79
CA GLY A 720 16.70 16.74 -4.60
C GLY A 720 15.77 17.80 -5.20
N SER A 721 16.30 18.56 -6.16
CA SER A 721 15.57 19.63 -6.86
C SER A 721 14.68 19.15 -8.00
N TRP A 722 14.45 17.85 -8.11
CA TRP A 722 13.69 17.23 -9.20
C TRP A 722 12.77 16.15 -8.67
N ASP A 723 11.61 16.00 -9.29
CA ASP A 723 10.57 15.09 -8.81
C ASP A 723 11.00 13.63 -8.91
N GLY A 724 10.70 12.83 -7.89
CA GLY A 724 11.12 11.43 -7.84
C GLY A 724 12.57 11.22 -7.37
N SER A 725 13.33 12.31 -7.13
CA SER A 725 14.70 12.24 -6.62
C SER A 725 14.80 11.58 -5.25
N GLU A 726 13.77 11.67 -4.42
CA GLU A 726 13.64 10.97 -3.14
C GLU A 726 13.76 9.45 -3.30
N ASN A 727 13.43 8.89 -4.46
CA ASN A 727 13.67 7.46 -4.73
C ASN A 727 15.16 7.11 -4.78
N VAL A 728 16.02 8.04 -5.23
CA VAL A 728 17.48 7.86 -5.18
C VAL A 728 17.93 7.81 -3.72
N TYR A 729 17.45 8.72 -2.89
CA TYR A 729 17.80 8.78 -1.48
C TYR A 729 17.29 7.56 -0.72
N SER A 730 16.03 7.17 -0.90
CA SER A 730 15.46 5.96 -0.28
C SER A 730 16.18 4.69 -0.73
N ALA A 731 16.54 4.58 -2.02
CA ALA A 731 17.35 3.46 -2.51
C ALA A 731 18.74 3.42 -1.86
N ALA A 732 19.41 4.58 -1.77
CA ALA A 732 20.74 4.68 -1.16
C ALA A 732 20.68 4.30 0.33
N LEU A 733 19.74 4.88 1.09
CA LEU A 733 19.56 4.61 2.52
C LEU A 733 19.19 3.14 2.79
N LEU A 734 18.20 2.58 2.08
CA LEU A 734 17.79 1.18 2.32
C LEU A 734 18.84 0.18 1.84
N SER A 735 19.71 0.55 0.91
CA SER A 735 20.80 -0.34 0.48
C SER A 735 21.82 -0.65 1.58
N THR A 736 21.90 0.21 2.62
CA THR A 736 22.79 0.00 3.76
C THR A 736 22.17 -0.92 4.82
N VAL A 737 20.89 -1.28 4.71
CA VAL A 737 20.19 -2.16 5.64
C VAL A 737 19.96 -3.51 4.97
N GLU A 738 20.50 -4.58 5.56
CA GLU A 738 20.56 -5.91 4.94
C GLU A 738 19.17 -6.43 4.54
N ASP A 739 18.18 -6.27 5.41
CA ASP A 739 16.82 -6.77 5.22
C ASP A 739 16.04 -6.03 4.12
N PHE A 740 16.48 -4.84 3.68
CA PHE A 740 15.76 -3.98 2.73
C PHE A 740 16.43 -3.83 1.36
N LYS A 741 17.39 -4.71 1.02
CA LYS A 741 18.07 -4.69 -0.29
C LYS A 741 17.08 -4.89 -1.46
N GLY A 742 15.98 -5.61 -1.25
CA GLY A 742 14.93 -5.81 -2.26
C GLY A 742 14.20 -4.51 -2.60
N GLU A 743 13.73 -3.82 -1.57
CA GLU A 743 13.06 -2.53 -1.60
C GLU A 743 13.98 -1.46 -2.20
N ALA A 744 15.26 -1.44 -1.79
CA ALA A 744 16.27 -0.54 -2.33
C ALA A 744 16.37 -0.66 -3.87
N ARG A 745 16.35 -1.88 -4.41
CA ARG A 745 16.34 -2.12 -5.86
C ARG A 745 15.05 -1.63 -6.53
N GLY A 746 13.90 -1.75 -5.84
CA GLY A 746 12.63 -1.21 -6.30
C GLY A 746 12.70 0.31 -6.49
N TYR A 747 13.12 1.01 -5.44
CA TYR A 747 13.32 2.46 -5.47
C TYR A 747 14.34 2.89 -6.53
N LEU A 748 15.44 2.15 -6.70
CA LEU A 748 16.44 2.47 -7.73
C LEU A 748 15.88 2.40 -9.15
N ARG A 749 15.04 1.40 -9.46
CA ARG A 749 14.38 1.31 -10.77
C ARG A 749 13.46 2.50 -11.01
N ALA A 750 12.65 2.86 -10.03
CA ALA A 750 11.79 4.05 -10.12
C ALA A 750 12.64 5.31 -10.31
N ALA A 751 13.71 5.48 -9.53
CA ALA A 751 14.60 6.63 -9.60
C ALA A 751 15.21 6.83 -11.00
N THR A 752 15.63 5.75 -11.67
CA THR A 752 16.16 5.82 -13.04
C THR A 752 15.13 6.38 -14.02
N ASN A 753 13.87 5.93 -13.93
CA ASN A 753 12.80 6.44 -14.79
C ASN A 753 12.56 7.94 -14.55
N TRP A 754 12.47 8.35 -13.28
CA TRP A 754 12.31 9.75 -12.91
C TRP A 754 13.50 10.62 -13.35
N LEU A 755 14.73 10.11 -13.29
CA LEU A 755 15.92 10.83 -13.72
C LEU A 755 15.91 11.08 -15.24
N HIS A 756 15.48 10.09 -16.03
CA HIS A 756 15.30 10.27 -17.46
C HIS A 756 14.29 11.39 -17.76
N LEU A 757 13.15 11.41 -17.06
CA LEU A 757 12.14 12.45 -17.22
C LEU A 757 12.67 13.85 -16.92
N TYR A 758 13.44 13.99 -15.84
CA TYR A 758 14.03 15.28 -15.47
C TYR A 758 14.98 15.84 -16.53
N PHE A 759 15.77 14.99 -17.20
CA PHE A 759 16.67 15.44 -18.27
C PHE A 759 15.95 15.70 -19.60
N GLU A 760 14.79 15.10 -19.84
CA GLU A 760 13.97 15.44 -21.01
C GLU A 760 13.26 16.78 -20.88
N GLU A 761 12.92 17.20 -19.67
CA GLU A 761 12.28 18.50 -19.40
C GLU A 761 13.24 19.71 -19.48
N ARG A 762 14.56 19.47 -19.64
CA ARG A 762 15.62 20.49 -19.66
C ARG A 762 16.32 20.55 -21.01
#